data_AF-A0AA95KYC3-F1
#
_entry.id   AF-A0AA95KYC3-F1
#
_cell.length_a   1.000
_cell.length_b   1.000
_cell.length_c   1.000
_cell.angle_alpha   90.00
_cell.angle_beta   90.00
_cell.angle_gamma   90.00
#
_symmetry.space_group_name_H-M   'P 1'
#
loop_
_entity.id
_entity.type
_entity.pdbx_description
1 polymer ?
#
loop_
_entity_poly.entity_id
_entity_poly.type
_entity_poly.pdbx_seq_one_letter_code
_entity_poly.pdbx_strand_id
1 'polypeptide(L)'
;MKKSNWRFGKPVTAALLAASMVAGNFGSVGVNAAPTKSTQSFTVAPVSTGTSIYMNTTQITHAKPTGLDTTKPVKWTTSDPYVAYVDMIGNEKGDYSGKILGVSGGSAIITGTGVDVNGNSKTVNITVTVIESQTTTNLEKVVYYYNAGDPKIPAALYTTNWQTANIPTAPAGTKFPSKNYVGYIDGEDGVKWLVSKDTLIKSNDKIILGEENTHPIITGIVSDAITLYDPNLPSADQIQYLQGGRYIPQTGESSGTAFDKNGNPTSTKFNAKEVITNIMSDGNNGLWVLGEKGNATHIVRKQMSLMGKALVQEEISRNFADRFGFQSGAVSFASQADMVKALMTADKDATSSITHTDNDGLWTTMYASGEIWRYNYMKENFGESDARTVDAKASAVRAVEAIVTLGYVSGMQLKVPSKNNVNDFVYVVNSLGGNVKTVEEAKTWLAANEGKPVFVDDNGKYTLTDTGKPASAGFFARTYKVLDSKNGSTTVEGTEGTPGITANTAWLRKNAGTTTDINGKEVKYSAVGAFKSGVATNLKAYDTVAVPDRLVKVHADLNNGDTQNNLDSDKVYYKSTTSTDELVGHYFTLDLAYNSFKDSDPELAALIKNNLFNHTNAVILNNYYQVSVTGENPIESRFGSVAPGNGLNGPSSQTAWGNMNPEFLDGANNAWNRQDYEDGPLNAQLLLQMLVVARDMGAYTDAEREIIEGQNIDIIEPLDYANEYKVMNGLKASTKATEHNDFEVRYPKTYNSSSMLEMTLQYLARYFGIAAHNGDAIGVNGVTHESYMNYSDEEEEALAYYTLSHHAESFNAKAILEGMNQWWTNEKREKNPFMSTFYAASIGALKAKGFDIGNAKVDLAGSTWQMTRIPNNFINFDVLSANRNDVTHEAPNLMVDQLIPRDEVMMSKYNTNIFGTMDRRTIDSGNSTKLESSTVISMPFWLTQNPEDAAYVEELGSTVTAPVNNGTESIKYPTNLATMNPHAKYNADTHTFTINVGDSVKLDAKTTGYIKNVSWSTNAWDQAGYRNGLPAQINAEANVSQVIDLRNIATYGDEGNVRPTDLSVNGEYYGAYATGLKPGTATVTAYVIDGFFRTPAKITYTINVVDHKKSEKTIAPTKLDKNSFAYPTWLKNAMAESKLNTDGNKFVEVRYESSSPDDVAVDSETGEVTYKTDKPANIIATVVYSAMTINGEPRFENDSHVMTFVRSVSKNSQR
;
A
#
# COMPACT_ATOMS: atom_id res chain seq x y z
N MET A 1 46.20 5.63 -38.36
CA MET A 1 47.53 5.66 -39.03
C MET A 1 48.61 5.97 -38.01
N LYS A 2 49.84 5.47 -38.24
CA LYS A 2 51.10 5.69 -37.48
C LYS A 2 51.17 5.26 -35.99
N LYS A 3 52.04 4.27 -35.75
CA LYS A 3 52.61 3.87 -34.46
C LYS A 3 53.79 4.78 -34.08
N SER A 4 54.11 4.88 -32.79
CA SER A 4 55.51 4.95 -32.33
C SER A 4 55.65 4.46 -30.89
N ASN A 5 56.49 3.43 -30.69
CA ASN A 5 56.88 2.92 -29.37
C ASN A 5 57.91 3.86 -28.71
N TRP A 6 58.11 3.76 -27.39
CA TRP A 6 59.39 3.35 -26.78
C TRP A 6 59.25 3.04 -25.27
N ARG A 7 60.30 2.52 -24.63
CA ARG A 7 60.26 1.69 -23.41
C ARG A 7 61.15 2.18 -22.26
N PHE A 8 60.71 1.86 -21.03
CA PHE A 8 61.46 1.62 -19.77
C PHE A 8 62.26 2.75 -19.08
N GLY A 9 62.03 2.88 -17.76
CA GLY A 9 62.89 3.60 -16.79
C GLY A 9 62.25 3.78 -15.40
N LYS A 10 62.50 2.85 -14.47
CA LYS A 10 62.19 2.96 -13.01
C LYS A 10 63.29 3.80 -12.28
N PRO A 11 63.19 4.10 -10.97
CA PRO A 11 62.04 4.54 -10.15
C PRO A 11 62.38 5.72 -9.18
N VAL A 12 61.42 6.56 -8.77
CA VAL A 12 61.54 7.35 -7.52
C VAL A 12 60.19 7.46 -6.82
N THR A 13 60.21 7.34 -5.49
CA THR A 13 59.05 7.43 -4.59
C THR A 13 58.78 8.85 -4.08
N ALA A 14 57.48 9.13 -3.89
CA ALA A 14 56.89 10.05 -2.92
C ALA A 14 57.02 11.59 -3.11
N ALA A 15 55.89 12.23 -2.79
CA ALA A 15 55.65 13.65 -2.46
C ALA A 15 55.36 14.66 -3.61
N LEU A 16 54.18 15.28 -3.47
CA LEU A 16 53.63 16.47 -4.16
C LEU A 16 53.51 16.46 -5.70
N LEU A 17 52.27 16.31 -6.19
CA LEU A 17 51.52 17.50 -6.62
C LEU A 17 50.00 17.26 -6.46
N ALA A 18 49.26 18.33 -6.15
CA ALA A 18 47.81 18.29 -5.97
C ALA A 18 47.06 18.85 -7.20
N ALA A 19 45.76 18.55 -7.25
CA ALA A 19 44.70 19.25 -7.98
C ALA A 19 44.78 19.31 -9.52
N SER A 20 43.95 18.50 -10.18
CA SER A 20 42.90 19.05 -11.07
C SER A 20 41.87 17.98 -11.49
N MET A 21 40.73 17.89 -10.78
CA MET A 21 39.42 17.63 -11.40
C MET A 21 38.38 18.46 -10.65
N VAL A 22 37.41 19.01 -11.39
CA VAL A 22 36.53 20.10 -10.93
C VAL A 22 35.39 19.57 -10.06
N ALA A 23 35.05 20.32 -9.02
CA ALA A 23 34.03 19.97 -8.04
C ALA A 23 32.59 20.31 -8.50
N GLY A 24 31.63 19.52 -8.03
CA GLY A 24 30.22 19.87 -7.93
C GLY A 24 29.79 19.71 -6.46
N ASN A 25 29.56 20.83 -5.79
CA ASN A 25 29.24 21.01 -4.36
C ASN A 25 28.75 19.79 -3.54
N PHE A 26 29.65 19.23 -2.71
CA PHE A 26 29.28 18.65 -1.41
C PHE A 26 29.81 19.57 -0.30
N GLY A 27 28.93 19.98 0.60
CA GLY A 27 29.26 20.88 1.71
C GLY A 27 29.91 20.16 2.89
N SER A 28 31.21 20.40 3.09
CA SER A 28 31.95 20.27 4.37
C SER A 28 31.51 19.15 5.33
N VAL A 29 32.03 17.95 5.11
CA VAL A 29 31.93 16.82 6.05
C VAL A 29 32.87 17.01 7.23
N GLY A 30 32.32 17.04 8.45
CA GLY A 30 33.09 16.87 9.69
C GLY A 30 33.65 15.45 9.79
N VAL A 31 34.79 15.28 10.47
CA VAL A 31 35.63 14.07 10.38
C VAL A 31 34.88 12.81 10.81
N ASN A 32 34.43 12.02 9.84
CA ASN A 32 34.29 10.59 10.00
C ASN A 32 35.59 9.93 9.56
N ALA A 33 36.18 9.09 10.42
CA ALA A 33 37.10 8.07 9.95
C ALA A 33 36.30 7.09 9.08
N ALA A 34 36.26 7.35 7.77
CA ALA A 34 35.82 6.36 6.80
C ALA A 34 36.58 5.05 7.07
N PRO A 35 35.95 3.87 6.95
CA PRO A 35 36.67 2.62 7.10
C PRO A 35 37.80 2.66 6.09
N THR A 36 39.05 2.48 6.55
CA THR A 36 40.22 2.66 5.70
C THR A 36 40.11 1.71 4.52
N LYS A 37 39.77 2.25 3.34
CA LYS A 37 39.43 1.46 2.16
C LYS A 37 40.58 0.50 1.90
N SER A 38 40.35 -0.78 2.17
CA SER A 38 41.38 -1.79 2.00
C SER A 38 41.71 -1.84 0.52
N THR A 39 42.98 -1.63 0.19
CA THR A 39 43.49 -1.87 -1.16
C THR A 39 43.69 -3.37 -1.43
N GLN A 40 43.50 -4.21 -0.41
CA GLN A 40 43.44 -5.66 -0.55
C GLN A 40 42.00 -6.06 -0.91
N SER A 41 41.80 -6.47 -2.16
CA SER A 41 40.59 -7.19 -2.58
C SER A 41 40.82 -8.69 -2.42
N PHE A 42 39.87 -9.37 -1.79
CA PHE A 42 39.91 -10.82 -1.59
C PHE A 42 39.04 -11.52 -2.64
N THR A 43 39.64 -12.49 -3.34
CA THR A 43 38.87 -13.48 -4.10
C THR A 43 38.37 -14.52 -3.10
N VAL A 44 37.10 -14.43 -2.71
CA VAL A 44 36.44 -15.51 -1.96
C VAL A 44 36.16 -16.66 -2.91
N ALA A 45 36.37 -17.90 -2.47
CA ALA A 45 35.96 -19.08 -3.23
C ALA A 45 34.44 -19.30 -3.06
N PRO A 46 33.70 -19.77 -4.08
CA PRO A 46 32.27 -20.09 -3.92
C PRO A 46 31.99 -21.13 -2.84
N VAL A 47 32.95 -22.01 -2.57
CA VAL A 47 32.91 -23.01 -1.49
C VAL A 47 34.18 -22.90 -0.64
N SER A 48 34.02 -22.85 0.68
CA SER A 48 35.13 -22.86 1.65
C SER A 48 35.09 -24.12 2.51
N THR A 49 36.24 -24.82 2.61
CA THR A 49 36.41 -26.04 3.42
C THR A 49 37.22 -25.82 4.71
N GLY A 50 37.65 -24.57 4.95
CA GLY A 50 38.47 -24.17 6.09
C GLY A 50 37.68 -23.63 7.28
N THR A 51 38.38 -23.39 8.39
CA THR A 51 37.86 -22.76 9.61
C THR A 51 38.18 -21.25 9.69
N SER A 52 38.64 -20.66 8.59
CA SER A 52 38.93 -19.23 8.48
C SER A 52 38.59 -18.75 7.07
N ILE A 53 37.83 -17.67 6.96
CA ILE A 53 37.35 -17.08 5.71
C ILE A 53 37.68 -15.58 5.73
N TYR A 54 38.26 -15.11 4.63
CA TYR A 54 38.50 -13.69 4.38
C TYR A 54 37.69 -13.29 3.16
N MET A 55 36.85 -12.27 3.31
CA MET A 55 35.95 -11.81 2.24
C MET A 55 35.73 -10.31 2.33
N ASN A 56 35.33 -9.72 1.21
CA ASN A 56 34.83 -8.36 1.15
C ASN A 56 33.35 -8.32 1.57
N THR A 57 32.84 -7.13 1.89
CA THR A 57 31.40 -6.87 1.98
C THR A 57 30.68 -7.22 0.68
N THR A 58 29.42 -7.64 0.83
CA THR A 58 28.47 -8.13 -0.19
C THR A 58 28.85 -9.41 -0.93
N GLN A 59 30.01 -10.01 -0.68
CA GLN A 59 30.38 -11.33 -1.20
C GLN A 59 29.62 -12.48 -0.50
N ILE A 60 29.50 -13.61 -1.19
CA ILE A 60 28.86 -14.86 -0.71
C ILE A 60 29.85 -16.03 -0.84
N THR A 61 29.82 -16.98 0.11
CA THR A 61 30.53 -18.28 0.05
C THR A 61 29.75 -19.37 0.79
N HIS A 62 29.85 -20.62 0.36
CA HIS A 62 29.24 -21.77 1.03
C HIS A 62 30.25 -22.52 1.91
N ALA A 63 29.97 -22.62 3.21
CA ALA A 63 30.81 -23.31 4.18
C ALA A 63 30.56 -24.83 4.18
N LYS A 64 31.57 -25.59 3.73
CA LYS A 64 31.65 -27.06 3.76
C LYS A 64 32.88 -27.49 4.57
N PRO A 65 32.98 -27.12 5.87
CA PRO A 65 34.20 -27.20 6.63
C PRO A 65 34.64 -28.64 6.90
N THR A 66 35.95 -28.87 6.93
CA THR A 66 36.53 -30.20 7.14
C THR A 66 36.05 -30.83 8.45
N GLY A 67 35.41 -32.01 8.34
CA GLY A 67 34.94 -32.82 9.47
C GLY A 67 33.46 -32.67 9.82
N LEU A 68 32.71 -31.83 9.10
CA LEU A 68 31.24 -31.71 9.19
C LEU A 68 30.62 -32.21 7.87
N ASP A 69 29.68 -33.16 7.93
CA ASP A 69 29.00 -33.70 6.76
C ASP A 69 27.81 -32.81 6.38
N THR A 70 28.03 -31.87 5.46
CA THR A 70 26.98 -30.98 4.93
C THR A 70 26.03 -31.67 3.94
N THR A 71 26.09 -33.00 3.77
CA THR A 71 25.03 -33.78 3.11
C THR A 71 23.96 -34.28 4.10
N LYS A 72 24.13 -33.95 5.39
CA LYS A 72 23.19 -34.18 6.49
C LYS A 72 22.76 -32.84 7.08
N PRO A 73 21.60 -32.76 7.75
CA PRO A 73 21.16 -31.53 8.41
C PRO A 73 22.22 -30.93 9.32
N VAL A 74 22.57 -29.66 9.05
CA VAL A 74 23.47 -28.84 9.88
C VAL A 74 22.68 -27.63 10.37
N LYS A 75 22.81 -27.34 11.66
CA LYS A 75 22.40 -26.07 12.25
C LYS A 75 23.53 -25.06 12.12
N TRP A 76 23.23 -23.89 11.57
CA TRP A 76 24.15 -22.76 11.46
C TRP A 76 23.72 -21.60 12.35
N THR A 77 24.69 -20.91 12.97
CA THR A 77 24.50 -19.64 13.69
C THR A 77 25.69 -18.70 13.49
N THR A 78 25.49 -17.42 13.71
CA THR A 78 26.55 -16.38 13.70
C THR A 78 26.72 -15.75 15.09
N SER A 79 27.91 -15.20 15.36
CA SER A 79 28.17 -14.39 16.56
C SER A 79 27.88 -12.89 16.37
N ASP A 80 27.80 -12.43 15.12
CA ASP A 80 27.47 -11.05 14.74
C ASP A 80 26.89 -11.03 13.30
N PRO A 81 25.55 -10.98 13.15
CA PRO A 81 24.88 -11.00 11.85
C PRO A 81 25.09 -9.72 11.05
N TYR A 82 25.48 -8.62 11.70
CA TYR A 82 25.78 -7.35 11.03
C TYR A 82 27.22 -7.32 10.49
N VAL A 83 28.08 -8.27 10.85
CA VAL A 83 29.37 -8.53 10.19
C VAL A 83 29.21 -9.61 9.13
N ALA A 84 28.75 -10.80 9.51
CA ALA A 84 28.55 -11.93 8.61
C ALA A 84 27.29 -12.71 8.98
N TYR A 85 26.38 -12.81 8.02
CA TYR A 85 25.14 -13.58 8.16
C TYR A 85 25.33 -15.01 7.65
N VAL A 86 24.53 -15.96 8.16
CA VAL A 86 24.56 -17.35 7.69
C VAL A 86 23.17 -17.97 7.62
N ASP A 87 22.92 -18.72 6.56
CA ASP A 87 21.68 -19.47 6.32
C ASP A 87 21.94 -20.70 5.41
N MET A 88 20.86 -21.29 4.89
CA MET A 88 20.89 -22.39 3.91
C MET A 88 19.83 -22.20 2.80
N ILE A 89 19.28 -21.00 2.64
CA ILE A 89 18.20 -20.71 1.69
C ILE A 89 18.80 -20.39 0.33
N GLY A 90 18.27 -21.04 -0.71
CA GLY A 90 18.85 -21.06 -2.05
C GLY A 90 19.80 -22.24 -2.30
N ASN A 91 20.12 -23.05 -1.28
CA ASN A 91 20.89 -24.29 -1.47
C ASN A 91 20.09 -25.35 -2.27
N GLU A 92 20.81 -26.19 -3.00
CA GLU A 92 20.23 -27.39 -3.63
C GLU A 92 19.72 -28.41 -2.59
N LYS A 93 18.77 -29.25 -3.01
CA LYS A 93 18.19 -30.29 -2.15
C LYS A 93 19.25 -31.25 -1.63
N GLY A 94 19.41 -31.28 -0.31
CA GLY A 94 20.40 -32.12 0.37
C GLY A 94 21.76 -31.44 0.60
N ASP A 95 21.94 -30.19 0.18
CA ASP A 95 23.10 -29.37 0.55
C ASP A 95 22.78 -28.51 1.79
N TYR A 96 23.34 -28.90 2.92
CA TYR A 96 23.21 -28.20 4.20
C TYR A 96 24.45 -27.35 4.53
N SER A 97 25.19 -26.90 3.51
CA SER A 97 26.30 -25.97 3.69
C SER A 97 25.82 -24.58 4.11
N GLY A 98 26.57 -23.92 4.98
CA GLY A 98 26.22 -22.59 5.46
C GLY A 98 26.53 -21.56 4.38
N LYS A 99 25.51 -20.98 3.75
CA LYS A 99 25.66 -19.83 2.88
C LYS A 99 26.02 -18.63 3.75
N ILE A 100 27.21 -18.05 3.57
CA ILE A 100 27.73 -16.94 4.37
C ILE A 100 27.76 -15.68 3.51
N LEU A 101 27.06 -14.65 3.97
CA LEU A 101 27.06 -13.29 3.40
C LEU A 101 27.96 -12.37 4.23
N GLY A 102 28.88 -11.65 3.58
CA GLY A 102 29.63 -10.55 4.22
C GLY A 102 28.82 -9.25 4.23
N VAL A 103 28.50 -8.71 5.40
CA VAL A 103 27.56 -7.57 5.55
C VAL A 103 28.28 -6.24 5.73
N SER A 104 29.13 -6.12 6.75
CA SER A 104 29.95 -4.92 7.00
C SER A 104 31.27 -5.28 7.68
N GLY A 105 32.25 -4.37 7.65
CA GLY A 105 33.61 -4.62 8.16
C GLY A 105 33.65 -5.16 9.60
N GLY A 106 34.49 -6.15 9.88
CA GLY A 106 34.66 -6.72 11.22
C GLY A 106 35.11 -8.18 11.22
N SER A 107 34.83 -8.90 12.31
CA SER A 107 34.99 -10.36 12.35
C SER A 107 33.90 -11.03 13.17
N ALA A 108 33.37 -12.14 12.66
CA ALA A 108 32.34 -12.96 13.29
C ALA A 108 32.80 -14.42 13.35
N ILE A 109 32.14 -15.22 14.20
CA ILE A 109 32.29 -16.66 14.27
C ILE A 109 31.00 -17.30 13.76
N ILE A 110 31.09 -18.00 12.64
CA ILE A 110 30.03 -18.86 12.13
C ILE A 110 30.18 -20.25 12.75
N THR A 111 29.12 -20.76 13.36
CA THR A 111 29.12 -22.04 14.06
C THR A 111 28.21 -23.03 13.34
N GLY A 112 28.77 -24.13 12.84
CA GLY A 112 28.03 -25.24 12.24
C GLY A 112 27.96 -26.43 13.21
N THR A 113 26.76 -26.91 13.52
CA THR A 113 26.55 -28.08 14.39
C THR A 113 25.69 -29.13 13.69
N GLY A 114 26.20 -30.36 13.59
CA GLY A 114 25.57 -31.46 12.87
C GLY A 114 26.27 -32.78 13.18
N VAL A 115 26.60 -33.55 12.15
CA VAL A 115 27.37 -34.81 12.27
C VAL A 115 28.63 -34.81 11.41
N ASP A 116 29.60 -35.67 11.75
CA ASP A 116 30.71 -36.02 10.87
C ASP A 116 30.28 -37.10 9.83
N VAL A 117 31.19 -37.44 8.91
CA VAL A 117 30.96 -38.47 7.87
C VAL A 117 30.72 -39.89 8.40
N ASN A 118 30.89 -40.11 9.71
CA ASN A 118 30.61 -41.38 10.39
C ASN A 118 29.30 -41.33 11.20
N GLY A 119 28.60 -40.18 11.21
CA GLY A 119 27.37 -39.96 11.98
C GLY A 119 27.58 -39.50 13.43
N ASN A 120 28.81 -39.20 13.87
CA ASN A 120 29.07 -38.68 15.21
C ASN A 120 28.72 -37.19 15.30
N SER A 121 28.13 -36.74 16.41
CA SER A 121 27.85 -35.32 16.61
C SER A 121 29.12 -34.45 16.53
N LYS A 122 29.04 -33.35 15.79
CA LYS A 122 30.16 -32.45 15.51
C LYS A 122 29.73 -30.99 15.52
N THR A 123 30.56 -30.14 16.12
CA THR A 123 30.51 -28.68 15.97
C THR A 123 31.82 -28.19 15.35
N VAL A 124 31.73 -27.20 14.46
CA VAL A 124 32.87 -26.49 13.86
C VAL A 124 32.63 -24.99 13.93
N ASN A 125 33.65 -24.24 14.36
CA ASN A 125 33.66 -22.79 14.37
C ASN A 125 34.52 -22.29 13.20
N ILE A 126 33.99 -21.33 12.44
CA ILE A 126 34.65 -20.69 11.30
C ILE A 126 34.80 -19.20 11.64
N THR A 127 36.03 -18.71 11.71
CA THR A 127 36.29 -17.26 11.84
C THR A 127 36.12 -16.61 10.48
N VAL A 128 35.15 -15.70 10.34
CA VAL A 128 34.91 -14.92 9.13
C VAL A 128 35.37 -13.49 9.37
N THR A 129 36.39 -13.03 8.65
CA THR A 129 36.83 -11.65 8.65
C THR A 129 36.31 -10.96 7.39
N VAL A 130 35.44 -9.97 7.59
CA VAL A 130 34.82 -9.19 6.52
C VAL A 130 35.50 -7.84 6.43
N ILE A 131 35.89 -7.45 5.22
CA ILE A 131 36.58 -6.18 4.96
C ILE A 131 35.65 -5.27 4.16
N GLU A 132 35.47 -4.04 4.66
CA GLU A 132 34.64 -3.04 3.96
C GLU A 132 35.31 -2.63 2.65
N SER A 133 34.55 -2.80 1.58
CA SER A 133 34.99 -2.67 0.18
C SER A 133 34.15 -1.67 -0.61
N GLN A 134 32.95 -1.35 -0.12
CA GLN A 134 32.01 -0.47 -0.80
C GLN A 134 32.52 0.98 -0.79
N THR A 135 32.28 1.70 -1.89
CA THR A 135 32.78 3.08 -2.06
C THR A 135 31.98 4.11 -1.26
N THR A 136 30.75 3.77 -0.90
CA THR A 136 29.80 4.64 -0.20
C THR A 136 29.20 3.88 0.97
N THR A 137 29.42 4.39 2.18
CA THR A 137 28.87 3.84 3.43
C THR A 137 28.25 4.96 4.26
N ASN A 138 27.25 4.60 5.06
CA ASN A 138 26.61 5.48 6.02
C ASN A 138 26.99 5.05 7.44
N LEU A 139 26.94 6.00 8.38
CA LEU A 139 27.18 5.73 9.80
C LEU A 139 25.88 5.23 10.46
N GLU A 140 25.57 3.98 10.18
CA GLU A 140 24.38 3.26 10.63
C GLU A 140 24.37 3.04 12.16
N LYS A 141 23.17 3.04 12.75
CA LYS A 141 22.95 2.61 14.14
C LYS A 141 22.64 1.12 14.17
N VAL A 142 23.58 0.33 14.66
CA VAL A 142 23.45 -1.12 14.84
C VAL A 142 23.23 -1.42 16.31
N VAL A 143 22.25 -2.26 16.63
CA VAL A 143 21.81 -2.51 18.01
C VAL A 143 22.07 -3.95 18.39
N TYR A 144 22.68 -4.15 19.55
CA TYR A 144 22.96 -5.45 20.15
C TYR A 144 22.27 -5.58 21.51
N TYR A 145 21.65 -6.74 21.75
CA TYR A 145 20.90 -7.04 22.97
C TYR A 145 21.59 -8.08 23.84
N TYR A 146 21.59 -7.86 25.16
CA TYR A 146 22.23 -8.74 26.13
C TYR A 146 21.32 -8.99 27.34
N ASN A 147 21.19 -10.26 27.72
CA ASN A 147 20.48 -10.65 28.93
C ASN A 147 21.30 -10.35 30.19
N ALA A 148 20.63 -10.17 31.33
CA ALA A 148 21.28 -9.95 32.61
C ALA A 148 22.33 -11.03 32.93
N GLY A 149 23.56 -10.60 33.21
CA GLY A 149 24.69 -11.49 33.49
C GLY A 149 25.41 -12.05 32.26
N ASP A 150 25.07 -11.64 31.03
CA ASP A 150 25.86 -11.96 29.84
C ASP A 150 27.30 -11.39 30.00
N PRO A 151 28.36 -12.20 29.83
CA PRO A 151 29.75 -11.79 30.04
C PRO A 151 30.24 -10.72 29.04
N LYS A 152 29.48 -10.42 27.98
CA LYS A 152 29.77 -9.31 27.06
C LYS A 152 29.34 -7.94 27.62
N ILE A 153 28.48 -7.89 28.65
CA ILE A 153 28.11 -6.63 29.30
C ILE A 153 29.33 -6.09 30.08
N PRO A 154 29.84 -4.88 29.79
CA PRO A 154 31.01 -4.36 30.47
C PRO A 154 30.74 -4.16 31.97
N ALA A 155 31.57 -4.75 32.83
CA ALA A 155 31.41 -4.66 34.28
C ALA A 155 31.36 -3.21 34.81
N ALA A 156 32.01 -2.27 34.12
CA ALA A 156 31.98 -0.85 34.44
C ALA A 156 30.57 -0.22 34.32
N LEU A 157 29.73 -0.70 33.39
CA LEU A 157 28.38 -0.17 33.11
C LEU A 157 27.48 -0.22 34.37
N TYR A 158 27.62 -1.26 35.20
CA TYR A 158 26.90 -1.38 36.47
C TYR A 158 27.28 -0.32 37.52
N THR A 159 28.30 0.49 37.26
CA THR A 159 28.86 1.49 38.18
C THR A 159 28.97 2.90 37.59
N THR A 160 28.67 3.10 36.30
CA THR A 160 28.73 4.41 35.67
C THR A 160 27.56 5.29 36.10
N ASN A 161 27.83 6.60 36.25
CA ASN A 161 26.80 7.60 36.52
C ASN A 161 26.83 8.64 35.40
N TRP A 162 25.66 9.10 34.96
CA TRP A 162 25.55 10.24 34.06
C TRP A 162 25.69 11.57 34.81
N GLN A 163 26.11 12.61 34.10
CA GLN A 163 26.22 13.96 34.63
C GLN A 163 24.81 14.57 34.78
N THR A 164 24.46 15.02 35.97
CA THR A 164 23.13 15.60 36.27
C THR A 164 23.11 17.14 36.32
N ALA A 165 24.28 17.77 36.33
CA ALA A 165 24.46 19.22 36.29
C ALA A 165 24.85 19.68 34.88
N ASN A 166 24.49 20.91 34.52
CA ASN A 166 24.82 21.52 33.21
C ASN A 166 24.39 20.66 32.01
N ILE A 167 23.19 20.07 32.09
CA ILE A 167 22.59 19.33 30.97
C ILE A 167 22.59 20.23 29.73
N PRO A 168 23.05 19.74 28.56
CA PRO A 168 23.11 20.55 27.35
C PRO A 168 21.76 21.18 27.00
N THR A 169 21.80 22.32 26.33
CA THR A 169 20.62 22.95 25.70
C THR A 169 20.59 22.60 24.21
N ALA A 170 19.39 22.59 23.62
CA ALA A 170 19.25 22.41 22.18
C ALA A 170 20.00 23.51 21.40
N PRO A 171 20.54 23.21 20.20
CA PRO A 171 21.07 24.21 19.27
C PRO A 171 20.11 25.38 19.04
N ALA A 172 20.66 26.56 18.76
CA ALA A 172 19.85 27.75 18.50
C ALA A 172 18.89 27.52 17.31
N GLY A 173 17.60 27.81 17.51
CA GLY A 173 16.55 27.59 16.51
C GLY A 173 15.92 26.19 16.51
N THR A 174 16.43 25.25 17.32
CA THR A 174 15.83 23.91 17.49
C THR A 174 15.25 23.73 18.89
N LYS A 175 14.57 22.60 19.09
CA LYS A 175 14.13 22.10 20.40
C LYS A 175 14.61 20.67 20.55
N PHE A 176 14.86 20.23 21.77
CA PHE A 176 15.00 18.80 22.05
C PHE A 176 13.62 18.12 22.15
N PRO A 177 13.52 16.82 21.84
CA PRO A 177 12.27 16.06 21.93
C PRO A 177 11.62 16.07 23.32
N SER A 178 12.39 15.86 24.40
CA SER A 178 11.88 15.84 25.78
C SER A 178 11.90 17.23 26.44
N LYS A 179 10.97 17.46 27.38
CA LYS A 179 11.04 18.61 28.32
C LYS A 179 11.97 18.35 29.51
N ASN A 180 12.21 17.08 29.85
CA ASN A 180 12.64 16.64 31.18
C ASN A 180 13.88 15.73 31.11
N TYR A 181 14.99 16.27 30.61
CA TYR A 181 16.29 15.62 30.72
C TYR A 181 16.78 15.63 32.18
N VAL A 182 17.29 14.48 32.64
CA VAL A 182 17.81 14.29 34.01
C VAL A 182 19.32 14.11 34.06
N GLY A 183 19.97 13.94 32.91
CA GLY A 183 21.42 13.92 32.81
C GLY A 183 21.92 13.59 31.41
N TYR A 184 23.23 13.46 31.27
CA TYR A 184 23.88 13.11 30.02
C TYR A 184 25.26 12.47 30.24
N ILE A 185 25.82 11.89 29.17
CA ILE A 185 27.25 11.59 29.09
C ILE A 185 27.86 12.19 27.81
N ASP A 186 29.17 12.39 27.85
CA ASP A 186 29.97 12.79 26.69
C ASP A 186 30.25 11.60 25.78
N GLY A 187 30.14 11.83 24.46
CA GLY A 187 30.87 11.09 23.45
C GLY A 187 32.13 11.84 23.02
N GLU A 188 32.77 11.34 21.97
CA GLU A 188 33.91 11.98 21.30
C GLU A 188 33.42 13.15 20.40
N ASP A 189 34.35 14.01 19.97
CA ASP A 189 34.08 15.10 19.00
C ASP A 189 32.82 15.95 19.26
N GLY A 190 32.53 16.20 20.53
CA GLY A 190 31.41 17.03 20.98
C GLY A 190 30.07 16.30 21.09
N VAL A 191 29.96 15.03 20.68
CA VAL A 191 28.76 14.20 20.81
C VAL A 191 28.27 14.15 22.27
N LYS A 192 26.95 14.08 22.46
CA LYS A 192 26.28 13.96 23.76
C LYS A 192 25.19 12.91 23.69
N TRP A 193 25.06 12.12 24.74
CA TRP A 193 23.96 11.20 24.95
C TRP A 193 23.17 11.66 26.18
N LEU A 194 21.98 12.23 25.97
CA LEU A 194 21.14 12.79 27.03
C LEU A 194 20.07 11.78 27.46
N VAL A 195 19.82 11.67 28.77
CA VAL A 195 18.79 10.81 29.37
C VAL A 195 17.61 11.66 29.80
N SER A 196 16.40 11.32 29.35
CA SER A 196 15.14 11.89 29.85
C SER A 196 14.36 10.86 30.68
N LYS A 197 13.54 11.37 31.60
CA LYS A 197 12.56 10.58 32.38
C LYS A 197 11.16 10.99 31.93
N ASP A 198 10.79 10.58 30.72
CA ASP A 198 9.52 10.95 30.12
C ASP A 198 8.38 10.08 30.68
N THR A 199 7.45 10.72 31.38
CA THR A 199 6.18 10.09 31.74
C THR A 199 5.26 10.15 30.53
N LEU A 200 5.00 9.00 29.90
CA LEU A 200 4.22 8.92 28.69
C LEU A 200 2.76 8.56 29.00
N ILE A 201 1.86 9.40 28.54
CA ILE A 201 0.43 9.13 28.66
C ILE A 201 0.08 8.13 27.53
N LYS A 202 -0.38 6.92 27.90
CA LYS A 202 -1.15 6.09 26.95
C LYS A 202 -2.47 6.81 26.76
N SER A 203 -2.74 7.22 25.53
CA SER A 203 -3.96 7.95 25.20
C SER A 203 -5.20 7.11 25.56
N ASN A 204 -6.13 7.72 26.29
CA ASN A 204 -7.57 7.45 26.13
C ASN A 204 -8.31 8.73 25.71
N ASP A 205 -7.57 9.63 25.07
CA ASP A 205 -8.10 10.75 24.32
C ASP A 205 -8.71 10.14 23.03
N LYS A 206 -10.04 9.99 23.00
CA LYS A 206 -10.89 9.48 21.88
C LYS A 206 -10.47 10.00 20.49
N ILE A 207 -9.67 9.23 19.76
CA ILE A 207 -9.87 9.15 18.30
C ILE A 207 -11.06 8.19 18.14
N ILE A 208 -12.17 8.64 17.55
CA ILE A 208 -13.27 7.74 17.19
C ILE A 208 -12.93 7.13 15.84
N LEU A 209 -12.78 5.81 15.80
CA LEU A 209 -12.59 5.05 14.55
C LEU A 209 -13.58 3.88 14.49
N GLY A 210 -14.83 4.19 14.15
CA GLY A 210 -15.75 3.26 13.48
C GLY A 210 -16.96 2.70 14.25
N GLU A 211 -17.00 2.72 15.58
CA GLU A 211 -18.14 2.15 16.34
C GLU A 211 -18.56 3.01 17.55
N GLU A 212 -19.86 2.99 17.90
CA GLU A 212 -20.51 3.87 18.89
C GLU A 212 -20.12 3.64 20.37
N ASN A 213 -19.24 2.68 20.67
CA ASN A 213 -18.95 2.24 22.03
C ASN A 213 -17.81 3.04 22.70
N THR A 214 -17.98 3.39 23.97
CA THR A 214 -17.00 4.19 24.73
C THR A 214 -15.89 3.32 25.32
N HIS A 215 -14.64 3.56 24.93
CA HIS A 215 -13.46 2.87 25.47
C HIS A 215 -13.00 3.47 26.82
N PRO A 216 -12.84 2.67 27.90
CA PRO A 216 -12.36 3.15 29.20
C PRO A 216 -10.84 3.35 29.28
N ILE A 217 -10.40 4.17 30.24
CA ILE A 217 -9.01 4.56 30.46
C ILE A 217 -8.11 3.36 30.79
N ILE A 218 -6.99 3.25 30.08
CA ILE A 218 -5.86 2.35 30.39
C ILE A 218 -4.65 3.22 30.76
N THR A 219 -4.01 2.93 31.90
CA THR A 219 -2.94 3.74 32.49
C THR A 219 -1.68 3.86 31.61
N GLY A 220 -1.01 5.03 31.70
CA GLY A 220 0.16 5.39 30.90
C GLY A 220 1.46 4.61 31.22
N ILE A 221 2.39 4.70 30.28
CA ILE A 221 3.70 4.07 30.29
C ILE A 221 4.73 5.04 30.88
N VAL A 222 5.61 4.59 31.78
CA VAL A 222 6.83 5.34 32.08
C VAL A 222 7.96 4.72 31.27
N SER A 223 8.49 5.44 30.29
CA SER A 223 9.63 5.00 29.49
C SER A 223 10.64 6.13 29.43
N ASP A 224 11.82 5.86 29.99
CA ASP A 224 12.97 6.72 29.80
C ASP A 224 13.31 6.78 28.31
N ALA A 225 13.87 7.90 27.85
CA ALA A 225 14.38 7.99 26.49
C ALA A 225 15.83 8.50 26.47
N ILE A 226 16.51 8.19 25.37
CA ILE A 226 17.85 8.66 25.06
C ILE A 226 17.77 9.63 23.89
N THR A 227 18.42 10.77 23.99
CA THR A 227 18.62 11.67 22.84
C THR A 227 20.09 11.72 22.48
N LEU A 228 20.40 11.33 21.24
CA LEU A 228 21.70 11.61 20.63
C LEU A 228 21.72 13.06 20.19
N TYR A 229 22.71 13.83 20.64
CA TYR A 229 23.10 15.07 20.00
C TYR A 229 24.50 14.89 19.38
N ASP A 230 24.58 15.00 18.06
CA ASP A 230 25.82 14.95 17.30
C ASP A 230 26.00 16.23 16.47
N PRO A 231 26.87 17.17 16.90
CA PRO A 231 27.10 18.43 16.19
C PRO A 231 27.77 18.24 14.81
N ASN A 232 28.28 17.06 14.50
CA ASN A 232 29.03 16.77 13.27
C ASN A 232 28.13 16.31 12.11
N LEU A 233 26.84 16.06 12.38
CA LEU A 233 25.84 15.71 11.38
C LEU A 233 25.19 16.95 10.73
N PRO A 234 24.55 16.80 9.55
CA PRO A 234 23.70 17.84 8.97
C PRO A 234 22.61 18.30 9.94
N SER A 235 22.22 19.57 9.89
CA SER A 235 21.33 20.20 10.89
C SER A 235 20.00 19.48 11.14
N ALA A 236 19.49 18.70 10.17
CA ALA A 236 18.28 17.90 10.31
C ALA A 236 18.47 16.63 11.16
N ASP A 237 19.69 16.08 11.19
CA ASP A 237 20.04 14.80 11.83
C ASP A 237 20.86 14.96 13.12
N GLN A 238 21.22 16.19 13.51
CA GLN A 238 22.02 16.46 14.72
C GLN A 238 21.34 16.02 16.02
N ILE A 239 20.01 15.91 16.04
CA ILE A 239 19.23 15.49 17.20
C ILE A 239 18.47 14.23 16.81
N GLN A 240 18.64 13.14 17.53
CA GLN A 240 17.95 11.87 17.24
C GLN A 240 17.35 11.28 18.51
N TYR A 241 16.07 10.92 18.45
CA TYR A 241 15.29 10.44 19.59
C TYR A 241 15.22 8.91 19.63
N LEU A 242 15.81 8.30 20.65
CA LEU A 242 15.94 6.85 20.81
C LEU A 242 15.07 6.38 21.99
N GLN A 243 14.04 5.58 21.67
CA GLN A 243 13.02 5.11 22.61
C GLN A 243 12.68 3.64 22.36
N GLY A 244 12.18 2.95 23.40
CA GLY A 244 11.60 1.62 23.29
C GLY A 244 12.60 0.51 23.03
N GLY A 245 12.08 -0.70 22.80
CA GLY A 245 12.85 -1.95 22.65
C GLY A 245 13.94 -1.90 21.58
N ARG A 246 13.85 -0.97 20.63
CA ARG A 246 14.90 -0.74 19.62
C ARG A 246 16.21 -0.22 20.22
N TYR A 247 16.18 0.48 21.35
CA TYR A 247 17.36 1.14 21.92
C TYR A 247 17.49 0.99 23.44
N ILE A 248 16.42 0.55 24.10
CA ILE A 248 16.27 0.50 25.56
C ILE A 248 15.64 -0.86 25.92
N PRO A 249 16.12 -1.60 26.93
CA PRO A 249 15.58 -2.92 27.25
C PRO A 249 14.09 -2.91 27.66
N GLN A 250 13.22 -3.37 26.76
CA GLN A 250 11.82 -3.72 27.07
C GLN A 250 11.76 -5.02 27.89
N THR A 251 10.79 -5.11 28.81
CA THR A 251 10.66 -6.23 29.76
C THR A 251 9.29 -6.91 29.75
N GLY A 252 8.23 -6.27 29.24
CA GLY A 252 6.89 -6.87 29.17
C GLY A 252 6.23 -7.23 30.52
N GLU A 253 6.77 -6.76 31.65
CA GLU A 253 6.38 -7.21 32.99
C GLU A 253 5.20 -6.46 33.63
N SER A 254 4.73 -5.34 33.05
CA SER A 254 3.62 -4.60 33.66
C SER A 254 2.25 -5.13 33.21
N SER A 255 1.32 -5.28 34.15
CA SER A 255 -0.06 -5.74 33.87
C SER A 255 -1.07 -4.64 34.16
N GLY A 256 -2.09 -4.53 33.31
CA GLY A 256 -3.27 -3.71 33.57
C GLY A 256 -4.54 -4.34 33.00
N THR A 257 -5.64 -3.59 33.06
CA THR A 257 -6.94 -4.00 32.54
C THR A 257 -7.25 -3.21 31.29
N ALA A 258 -7.40 -3.90 30.16
CA ALA A 258 -8.06 -3.36 28.97
C ALA A 258 -9.53 -3.78 28.96
N PHE A 259 -10.28 -3.39 27.93
CA PHE A 259 -11.66 -3.82 27.73
C PHE A 259 -11.84 -4.31 26.30
N ASP A 260 -12.57 -5.42 26.11
CA ASP A 260 -12.93 -5.89 24.77
C ASP A 260 -13.97 -4.97 24.10
N LYS A 261 -14.29 -5.25 22.83
CA LYS A 261 -15.29 -4.47 22.07
C LYS A 261 -16.72 -4.49 22.64
N ASN A 262 -16.99 -5.35 23.62
CA ASN A 262 -18.26 -5.46 24.33
C ASN A 262 -18.19 -4.82 25.73
N GLY A 263 -17.07 -4.20 26.11
CA GLY A 263 -16.84 -3.61 27.43
C GLY A 263 -16.47 -4.62 28.52
N ASN A 264 -16.10 -5.86 28.19
CA ASN A 264 -15.63 -6.84 29.19
C ASN A 264 -14.16 -6.57 29.56
N PRO A 265 -13.78 -6.52 30.85
CA PRO A 265 -12.39 -6.32 31.24
C PRO A 265 -11.51 -7.51 30.82
N THR A 266 -10.43 -7.22 30.10
CA THR A 266 -9.41 -8.18 29.67
C THR A 266 -8.07 -7.87 30.35
N SER A 267 -7.43 -8.87 30.96
CA SER A 267 -6.09 -8.68 31.51
C SER A 267 -5.09 -8.51 30.35
N THR A 268 -4.43 -7.36 30.28
CA THR A 268 -3.48 -7.05 29.21
C THR A 268 -2.12 -6.72 29.82
N LYS A 269 -1.06 -7.17 29.15
CA LYS A 269 0.32 -6.78 29.49
C LYS A 269 0.66 -5.49 28.74
N PHE A 270 1.27 -4.54 29.44
CA PHE A 270 1.74 -3.29 28.88
C PHE A 270 3.23 -3.14 29.16
N ASN A 271 3.95 -2.47 28.27
CA ASN A 271 5.33 -2.05 28.51
C ASN A 271 5.36 -0.79 29.37
N ALA A 272 4.88 -0.86 30.62
CA ALA A 272 4.62 0.35 31.43
C ALA A 272 5.80 0.87 32.27
N LYS A 273 6.98 0.25 32.22
CA LYS A 273 8.17 0.71 32.95
C LYS A 273 9.49 0.32 32.28
N GLU A 274 10.03 1.18 31.43
CA GLU A 274 11.39 1.06 30.87
C GLU A 274 12.32 1.97 31.68
N VAL A 275 13.02 1.41 32.68
CA VAL A 275 13.95 2.16 33.53
C VAL A 275 15.38 1.87 33.15
N ILE A 276 16.05 2.91 32.66
CA ILE A 276 17.49 3.02 32.56
C ILE A 276 18.04 3.33 33.95
N THR A 277 18.97 2.50 34.42
CA THR A 277 19.72 2.71 35.66
C THR A 277 21.08 3.34 35.41
N ASN A 278 21.75 2.96 34.32
CA ASN A 278 23.10 3.41 33.98
C ASN A 278 23.26 3.51 32.47
N ILE A 279 24.10 4.44 32.01
CA ILE A 279 24.60 4.48 30.62
C ILE A 279 26.12 4.68 30.61
N MET A 280 26.77 4.29 29.52
CA MET A 280 28.22 4.41 29.34
C MET A 280 28.55 4.55 27.85
N SER A 281 29.46 5.47 27.48
CA SER A 281 29.96 5.53 26.11
C SER A 281 30.80 4.29 25.81
N ASP A 282 30.71 3.77 24.60
CA ASP A 282 31.59 2.68 24.14
C ASP A 282 32.98 3.17 23.66
N GLY A 283 33.23 4.48 23.76
CA GLY A 283 34.48 5.09 23.31
C GLY A 283 34.64 5.19 21.79
N ASN A 284 33.56 5.02 21.02
CA ASN A 284 33.52 5.20 19.56
C ASN A 284 32.19 5.86 19.13
N ASN A 285 31.72 6.84 19.92
CA ASN A 285 30.44 7.53 19.76
C ASN A 285 29.17 6.66 19.82
N GLY A 286 29.26 5.37 20.17
CA GLY A 286 28.13 4.53 20.56
C GLY A 286 27.80 4.61 22.04
N LEU A 287 26.82 3.80 22.45
CA LEU A 287 26.22 3.85 23.79
C LEU A 287 25.86 2.47 24.33
N TRP A 288 26.28 2.18 25.56
CA TRP A 288 25.73 1.13 26.40
C TRP A 288 24.62 1.68 27.30
N VAL A 289 23.50 0.95 27.37
CA VAL A 289 22.33 1.25 28.20
C VAL A 289 22.02 0.04 29.09
N LEU A 290 21.89 0.25 30.40
CA LEU A 290 21.54 -0.79 31.37
C LEU A 290 20.13 -0.54 31.92
N GLY A 291 19.27 -1.57 31.84
CA GLY A 291 17.93 -1.55 32.41
C GLY A 291 17.88 -2.08 33.85
N GLU A 292 16.83 -1.73 34.60
CA GLU A 292 16.66 -2.11 36.03
C GLU A 292 16.67 -3.62 36.32
N LYS A 293 16.46 -4.46 35.31
CA LYS A 293 16.54 -5.93 35.39
C LYS A 293 17.94 -6.50 35.16
N GLY A 294 18.92 -5.65 34.84
CA GLY A 294 20.29 -6.05 34.50
C GLY A 294 20.51 -6.40 33.03
N ASN A 295 19.44 -6.44 32.21
CA ASN A 295 19.53 -6.53 30.75
C ASN A 295 20.16 -5.26 30.17
N ALA A 296 20.92 -5.38 29.08
CA ALA A 296 21.61 -4.25 28.46
C ALA A 296 21.41 -4.18 26.94
N THR A 297 21.52 -2.97 26.40
CA THR A 297 21.57 -2.69 24.96
C THR A 297 22.88 -1.98 24.63
N HIS A 298 23.53 -2.35 23.53
CA HIS A 298 24.67 -1.63 22.97
C HIS A 298 24.30 -1.09 21.59
N ILE A 299 24.32 0.22 21.45
CA ILE A 299 24.09 0.94 20.21
C ILE A 299 25.46 1.30 19.63
N VAL A 300 25.87 0.60 18.58
CA VAL A 300 27.12 0.85 17.85
C VAL A 300 26.83 1.77 16.67
N ARG A 301 27.68 2.77 16.45
CA ARG A 301 27.68 3.56 15.22
C ARG A 301 28.67 2.94 14.25
N LYS A 302 28.18 2.26 13.22
CA LYS A 302 28.98 1.43 12.32
C LYS A 302 28.88 1.90 10.86
N GLN A 303 29.99 1.89 10.15
CA GLN A 303 30.01 2.15 8.71
C GLN A 303 29.49 0.92 7.95
N MET A 304 28.43 1.12 7.17
CA MET A 304 27.75 0.07 6.38
C MET A 304 27.15 0.69 5.11
N SER A 305 27.13 -0.06 4.00
CA SER A 305 26.48 0.38 2.75
C SER A 305 24.99 0.06 2.74
N LEU A 306 24.18 0.81 1.96
CA LEU A 306 22.76 0.46 1.75
C LEU A 306 22.61 -0.92 1.09
N MET A 307 23.54 -1.31 0.21
CA MET A 307 23.57 -2.66 -0.38
C MET A 307 23.76 -3.75 0.69
N GLY A 308 24.70 -3.58 1.62
CA GLY A 308 24.91 -4.53 2.73
C GLY A 308 23.71 -4.61 3.67
N LYS A 309 23.04 -3.46 3.90
CA LYS A 309 21.82 -3.33 4.70
C LYS A 309 20.62 -4.05 4.07
N ALA A 310 20.39 -3.85 2.77
CA ALA A 310 19.35 -4.56 2.01
C ALA A 310 19.60 -6.09 2.03
N LEU A 311 20.82 -6.53 1.72
CA LEU A 311 21.18 -7.95 1.68
C LEU A 311 20.98 -8.66 3.03
N VAL A 312 21.46 -8.09 4.16
CA VAL A 312 21.26 -8.74 5.48
C VAL A 312 19.79 -8.79 5.88
N GLN A 313 19.00 -7.80 5.46
CA GLN A 313 17.57 -7.78 5.69
C GLN A 313 16.82 -8.82 4.84
N GLU A 314 17.21 -9.01 3.58
CA GLU A 314 16.70 -10.09 2.73
C GLU A 314 17.00 -11.47 3.30
N GLU A 315 18.21 -11.71 3.82
CA GLU A 315 18.54 -13.00 4.47
C GLU A 315 17.74 -13.22 5.77
N ILE A 316 17.43 -12.15 6.52
CA ILE A 316 16.54 -12.21 7.70
C ILE A 316 15.11 -12.54 7.27
N SER A 317 14.56 -11.87 6.25
CA SER A 317 13.20 -12.12 5.75
C SER A 317 13.09 -13.53 5.16
N ARG A 318 14.04 -13.95 4.30
CA ARG A 318 14.14 -15.33 3.81
C ARG A 318 14.16 -16.34 4.97
N ASN A 319 14.98 -16.12 6.01
CA ASN A 319 15.09 -17.10 7.09
C ASN A 319 13.83 -17.30 7.92
N PHE A 320 13.03 -16.26 8.14
CA PHE A 320 11.94 -16.27 9.12
C PHE A 320 10.53 -16.01 8.55
N ALA A 321 10.40 -15.35 7.39
CA ALA A 321 9.13 -14.98 6.76
C ALA A 321 8.79 -15.78 5.49
N ASP A 322 9.74 -16.57 4.96
CA ASP A 322 9.51 -17.46 3.81
C ASP A 322 8.53 -18.60 4.15
N ARG A 323 7.42 -18.64 3.42
CA ARG A 323 6.34 -19.61 3.51
C ARG A 323 6.12 -20.26 2.15
N PHE A 324 6.92 -21.28 1.80
CA PHE A 324 6.95 -21.89 0.45
C PHE A 324 7.41 -20.94 -0.68
N GLY A 325 8.25 -19.95 -0.37
CA GLY A 325 8.64 -18.89 -1.30
C GLY A 325 7.76 -17.64 -1.22
N PHE A 326 6.56 -17.72 -0.62
CA PHE A 326 5.81 -16.51 -0.24
C PHE A 326 6.54 -15.76 0.87
N GLN A 327 6.52 -14.42 0.83
CA GLN A 327 6.83 -13.62 2.01
C GLN A 327 5.54 -13.39 2.79
N SER A 328 5.50 -13.88 4.04
CA SER A 328 4.44 -13.48 4.96
C SER A 328 4.59 -12.01 5.33
N GLY A 329 3.45 -11.32 5.50
CA GLY A 329 3.44 -9.91 5.86
C GLY A 329 4.18 -9.60 7.16
N ALA A 330 4.14 -10.51 8.13
CA ALA A 330 4.90 -10.42 9.38
C ALA A 330 5.14 -11.80 10.03
N VAL A 331 6.20 -11.92 10.82
CA VAL A 331 6.53 -13.09 11.64
C VAL A 331 6.31 -12.76 13.11
N SER A 332 5.79 -13.70 13.91
CA SER A 332 5.70 -13.54 15.37
C SER A 332 6.64 -14.52 16.08
N PHE A 333 7.37 -14.06 17.09
CA PHE A 333 8.18 -14.92 17.97
C PHE A 333 7.47 -15.21 19.29
N ALA A 334 7.60 -16.43 19.81
CA ALA A 334 6.95 -16.86 21.05
C ALA A 334 7.45 -16.13 22.31
N SER A 335 8.68 -15.59 22.27
CA SER A 335 9.25 -14.79 23.33
C SER A 335 10.27 -13.76 22.81
N GLN A 336 10.59 -12.78 23.64
CA GLN A 336 11.70 -11.84 23.38
C GLN A 336 13.06 -12.57 23.30
N ALA A 337 13.23 -13.69 24.00
CA ALA A 337 14.45 -14.49 23.92
C ALA A 337 14.57 -15.22 22.56
N ASP A 338 13.46 -15.73 22.01
CA ASP A 338 13.41 -16.28 20.64
C ASP A 338 13.69 -15.19 19.61
N MET A 339 13.10 -13.99 19.77
CA MET A 339 13.35 -12.85 18.90
C MET A 339 14.83 -12.41 18.91
N VAL A 340 15.44 -12.27 20.09
CA VAL A 340 16.87 -11.95 20.23
C VAL A 340 17.75 -13.07 19.65
N LYS A 341 17.38 -14.34 19.84
CA LYS A 341 18.07 -15.50 19.25
C LYS A 341 18.02 -15.45 17.71
N ALA A 342 16.87 -15.19 17.11
CA ALA A 342 16.72 -14.99 15.67
C ALA A 342 17.59 -13.82 15.17
N LEU A 343 17.42 -12.64 15.77
CA LEU A 343 18.10 -11.41 15.33
C LEU A 343 19.61 -11.41 15.52
N MET A 344 20.10 -11.85 16.68
CA MET A 344 21.50 -11.68 17.08
C MET A 344 22.38 -12.88 16.71
N THR A 345 21.79 -14.02 16.31
CA THR A 345 22.55 -15.24 16.00
C THR A 345 22.12 -15.98 14.72
N ALA A 346 21.12 -15.48 13.98
CA ALA A 346 20.52 -16.15 12.82
C ALA A 346 20.00 -17.57 13.11
N ASP A 347 19.70 -17.87 14.38
CA ASP A 347 19.36 -19.22 14.82
C ASP A 347 17.89 -19.57 14.51
N LYS A 348 17.71 -20.43 13.50
CA LYS A 348 16.41 -20.89 13.00
C LYS A 348 15.62 -21.79 13.97
N ASP A 349 16.21 -22.19 15.10
CA ASP A 349 15.46 -22.81 16.21
C ASP A 349 14.79 -21.76 17.12
N ALA A 350 14.85 -20.46 16.79
CA ALA A 350 14.01 -19.46 17.45
C ALA A 350 12.53 -19.80 17.21
N THR A 351 11.74 -19.90 18.28
CA THR A 351 10.34 -20.30 18.22
C THR A 351 9.52 -19.21 17.54
N SER A 352 9.38 -19.31 16.23
CA SER A 352 8.56 -18.44 15.39
C SER A 352 7.25 -19.11 14.99
N SER A 353 6.23 -18.28 14.75
CA SER A 353 5.00 -18.61 14.05
C SER A 353 4.79 -17.64 12.89
N ILE A 354 4.69 -18.17 11.68
CA ILE A 354 4.26 -17.44 10.48
C ILE A 354 2.75 -17.59 10.36
N THR A 355 2.03 -16.47 10.23
CA THR A 355 0.59 -16.46 9.94
C THR A 355 0.36 -15.96 8.54
N HIS A 356 -0.43 -16.68 7.75
CA HIS A 356 -1.02 -16.10 6.54
C HIS A 356 -1.65 -14.73 6.83
N THR A 357 -1.48 -13.80 5.91
CA THR A 357 -2.22 -12.54 5.87
C THR A 357 -3.11 -12.53 4.63
N ASP A 358 -3.94 -11.51 4.50
CA ASP A 358 -4.70 -11.29 3.27
C ASP A 358 -3.81 -10.76 2.15
N ASN A 359 -2.60 -10.26 2.42
CA ASN A 359 -1.74 -9.65 1.40
C ASN A 359 -0.44 -10.48 1.17
N ASP A 360 -0.46 -11.78 1.48
CA ASP A 360 0.71 -12.67 1.27
C ASP A 360 1.17 -12.70 -0.19
N GLY A 361 0.25 -12.72 -1.17
CA GLY A 361 0.61 -12.63 -2.58
C GLY A 361 1.31 -11.30 -2.89
N LEU A 362 0.76 -10.20 -2.39
CA LEU A 362 1.28 -8.84 -2.61
C LEU A 362 2.65 -8.60 -1.97
N TRP A 363 2.89 -9.08 -0.75
CA TRP A 363 4.22 -8.99 -0.14
C TRP A 363 5.26 -9.85 -0.89
N THR A 364 4.79 -10.91 -1.56
CA THR A 364 5.64 -11.77 -2.38
C THR A 364 5.97 -11.14 -3.74
N THR A 365 5.02 -10.44 -4.38
CA THR A 365 5.26 -9.72 -5.64
C THR A 365 6.28 -8.60 -5.46
N MET A 366 6.14 -7.81 -4.40
CA MET A 366 7.11 -6.79 -4.00
C MET A 366 8.51 -7.37 -3.73
N TYR A 367 8.59 -8.45 -2.95
CA TYR A 367 9.86 -9.13 -2.66
C TYR A 367 10.49 -9.71 -3.94
N ALA A 368 9.72 -10.43 -4.75
CA ALA A 368 10.18 -11.03 -6.00
C ALA A 368 10.72 -9.96 -6.96
N SER A 369 10.07 -8.81 -7.09
CA SER A 369 10.53 -7.71 -7.93
C SER A 369 11.87 -7.14 -7.46
N GLY A 370 12.03 -6.92 -6.14
CA GLY A 370 13.32 -6.55 -5.54
C GLY A 370 14.43 -7.58 -5.84
N GLU A 371 14.12 -8.86 -5.74
CA GLU A 371 15.07 -9.94 -6.04
C GLU A 371 15.40 -10.09 -7.53
N ILE A 372 14.46 -9.80 -8.43
CA ILE A 372 14.71 -9.77 -9.88
C ILE A 372 15.67 -8.63 -10.23
N TRP A 373 15.43 -7.43 -9.69
CA TRP A 373 16.34 -6.29 -9.87
C TRP A 373 17.72 -6.54 -9.23
N ARG A 374 17.77 -7.20 -8.07
CA ARG A 374 19.01 -7.71 -7.46
C ARG A 374 19.74 -8.64 -8.42
N TYR A 375 19.05 -9.63 -9.00
CA TYR A 375 19.63 -10.54 -9.99
C TYR A 375 20.17 -9.81 -11.22
N ASN A 376 19.40 -8.88 -11.80
CA ASN A 376 19.81 -8.09 -12.95
C ASN A 376 21.08 -7.27 -12.65
N TYR A 377 21.13 -6.59 -11.50
CA TYR A 377 22.32 -5.85 -11.06
C TYR A 377 23.54 -6.76 -10.87
N MET A 378 23.38 -7.90 -10.17
CA MET A 378 24.48 -8.83 -9.91
C MET A 378 25.02 -9.45 -11.21
N LYS A 379 24.11 -9.81 -12.13
CA LYS A 379 24.43 -10.34 -13.45
C LYS A 379 25.24 -9.37 -14.29
N GLU A 380 24.83 -8.10 -14.36
CA GLU A 380 25.54 -7.07 -15.12
C GLU A 380 26.92 -6.75 -14.51
N ASN A 381 27.02 -6.65 -13.18
CA ASN A 381 28.24 -6.21 -12.51
C ASN A 381 29.25 -7.34 -12.22
N PHE A 382 28.80 -8.59 -12.10
CA PHE A 382 29.64 -9.73 -11.66
C PHE A 382 29.53 -10.97 -12.56
N GLY A 383 28.51 -11.07 -13.40
CA GLY A 383 28.28 -12.19 -14.31
C GLY A 383 27.52 -13.38 -13.71
N GLU A 384 26.94 -14.20 -14.60
CA GLU A 384 26.07 -15.35 -14.29
C GLU A 384 26.68 -16.36 -13.30
N SER A 385 27.99 -16.59 -13.34
CA SER A 385 28.67 -17.60 -12.52
C SER A 385 29.11 -17.12 -11.14
N ASP A 386 28.89 -15.85 -10.80
CA ASP A 386 29.23 -15.34 -9.47
C ASP A 386 28.22 -15.82 -8.42
N ALA A 387 28.70 -16.21 -7.24
CA ALA A 387 27.85 -16.71 -6.15
C ALA A 387 26.73 -15.73 -5.75
N ARG A 388 26.95 -14.41 -5.92
CA ARG A 388 25.93 -13.38 -5.68
C ARG A 388 24.81 -13.43 -6.72
N THR A 389 25.16 -13.62 -7.99
CA THR A 389 24.19 -13.75 -9.10
C THR A 389 23.39 -15.03 -8.99
N VAL A 390 24.03 -16.14 -8.60
CA VAL A 390 23.38 -17.44 -8.38
C VAL A 390 22.37 -17.36 -7.21
N ASP A 391 22.75 -16.79 -6.06
CA ASP A 391 21.84 -16.59 -4.93
C ASP A 391 20.65 -15.67 -5.29
N ALA A 392 20.92 -14.58 -6.02
CA ALA A 392 19.88 -13.66 -6.48
C ALA A 392 18.90 -14.35 -7.44
N LYS A 393 19.39 -15.08 -8.45
CA LYS A 393 18.52 -15.84 -9.37
C LYS A 393 17.69 -16.89 -8.63
N ALA A 394 18.31 -17.65 -7.72
CA ALA A 394 17.61 -18.69 -6.95
C ALA A 394 16.49 -18.09 -6.07
N SER A 395 16.73 -16.93 -5.48
CA SER A 395 15.77 -16.25 -4.60
C SER A 395 14.62 -15.59 -5.38
N ALA A 396 14.94 -14.99 -6.53
CA ALA A 396 13.95 -14.42 -7.46
C ALA A 396 13.04 -15.50 -8.07
N VAL A 397 13.63 -16.55 -8.67
CA VAL A 397 12.88 -17.67 -9.26
C VAL A 397 11.95 -18.31 -8.24
N ARG A 398 12.44 -18.55 -7.01
CA ARG A 398 11.64 -19.10 -5.90
C ARG A 398 10.40 -18.29 -5.58
N ALA A 399 10.51 -16.97 -5.49
CA ALA A 399 9.37 -16.10 -5.17
C ALA A 399 8.40 -15.99 -6.36
N VAL A 400 8.93 -15.95 -7.59
CA VAL A 400 8.11 -15.98 -8.82
C VAL A 400 7.35 -17.29 -8.96
N GLU A 401 7.96 -18.45 -8.66
CA GLU A 401 7.27 -19.75 -8.68
C GLU A 401 6.12 -19.81 -7.67
N ALA A 402 6.26 -19.16 -6.50
CA ALA A 402 5.18 -19.02 -5.52
C ALA A 402 4.01 -18.18 -6.10
N ILE A 403 4.31 -17.03 -6.73
CA ILE A 403 3.30 -16.18 -7.39
C ILE A 403 2.60 -16.92 -8.54
N VAL A 404 3.35 -17.56 -9.44
CA VAL A 404 2.79 -18.35 -10.56
C VAL A 404 1.90 -19.48 -10.03
N THR A 405 2.26 -20.10 -8.90
CA THR A 405 1.43 -21.12 -8.23
C THR A 405 0.04 -20.59 -7.85
N LEU A 406 -0.12 -19.30 -7.50
CA LEU A 406 -1.43 -18.74 -7.16
C LEU A 406 -2.46 -18.83 -8.29
N GLY A 407 -2.04 -18.68 -9.55
CA GLY A 407 -2.94 -18.80 -10.71
C GLY A 407 -3.27 -20.24 -11.13
N TYR A 408 -2.53 -21.24 -10.64
CA TYR A 408 -2.79 -22.66 -10.92
C TYR A 408 -3.43 -23.41 -9.73
N VAL A 409 -3.10 -23.04 -8.48
CA VAL A 409 -3.45 -23.83 -7.27
C VAL A 409 -4.95 -24.05 -7.12
N SER A 410 -5.80 -23.15 -7.63
CA SER A 410 -7.25 -23.28 -7.53
C SER A 410 -7.81 -24.53 -8.23
N GLY A 411 -7.14 -25.06 -9.26
CA GLY A 411 -7.61 -26.17 -10.10
C GLY A 411 -8.93 -25.88 -10.84
N MET A 412 -9.38 -24.62 -10.84
CA MET A 412 -10.75 -24.26 -11.18
C MET A 412 -10.98 -24.25 -12.69
N GLN A 413 -12.01 -24.97 -13.14
CA GLN A 413 -12.45 -24.95 -14.55
C GLN A 413 -13.42 -23.79 -14.84
N LEU A 414 -13.24 -23.16 -15.99
CA LEU A 414 -14.08 -22.09 -16.49
C LEU A 414 -15.52 -22.57 -16.68
N LYS A 415 -16.47 -21.69 -16.35
CA LYS A 415 -17.90 -21.90 -16.59
C LYS A 415 -18.40 -20.82 -17.55
N VAL A 416 -19.47 -21.12 -18.30
CA VAL A 416 -20.19 -20.09 -19.06
C VAL A 416 -20.71 -19.02 -18.09
N PRO A 417 -20.46 -17.72 -18.33
CA PRO A 417 -20.86 -16.64 -17.43
C PRO A 417 -22.38 -16.52 -17.27
N SER A 418 -22.81 -15.77 -16.25
CA SER A 418 -24.23 -15.45 -16.08
C SER A 418 -24.71 -14.59 -17.24
N LYS A 419 -25.91 -14.87 -17.78
CA LYS A 419 -26.53 -14.05 -18.83
C LYS A 419 -26.80 -12.59 -18.43
N ASN A 420 -26.79 -12.30 -17.13
CA ASN A 420 -26.94 -10.96 -16.56
C ASN A 420 -25.58 -10.27 -16.32
N ASN A 421 -24.47 -10.94 -16.64
CA ASN A 421 -23.10 -10.50 -16.41
C ASN A 421 -22.25 -10.58 -17.69
N VAL A 422 -22.81 -10.14 -18.82
CA VAL A 422 -22.13 -10.07 -20.12
C VAL A 422 -22.64 -8.82 -20.84
N ASN A 423 -21.73 -7.97 -21.32
CA ASN A 423 -22.09 -6.79 -22.11
C ASN A 423 -21.77 -6.97 -23.61
N ASP A 424 -20.60 -7.51 -24.00
CA ASP A 424 -20.35 -7.90 -25.40
C ASP A 424 -20.86 -9.32 -25.69
N PHE A 425 -22.20 -9.41 -25.80
CA PHE A 425 -22.92 -10.68 -25.98
C PHE A 425 -22.41 -11.53 -27.15
N VAL A 426 -22.18 -10.93 -28.32
CA VAL A 426 -21.84 -11.68 -29.54
C VAL A 426 -20.39 -12.16 -29.49
N TYR A 427 -19.47 -11.32 -29.01
CA TYR A 427 -18.06 -11.69 -28.90
C TYR A 427 -17.85 -12.80 -27.85
N VAL A 428 -18.40 -12.65 -26.64
CA VAL A 428 -18.24 -13.65 -25.57
C VAL A 428 -18.85 -14.99 -25.96
N VAL A 429 -20.06 -15.01 -26.56
CA VAL A 429 -20.69 -16.26 -26.98
C VAL A 429 -19.91 -16.96 -28.10
N ASN A 430 -19.45 -16.23 -29.12
CA ASN A 430 -18.66 -16.83 -30.20
C ASN A 430 -17.26 -17.26 -29.72
N SER A 431 -16.67 -16.56 -28.75
CA SER A 431 -15.42 -16.96 -28.11
C SER A 431 -15.54 -18.28 -27.36
N LEU A 432 -16.70 -18.56 -26.75
CA LEU A 432 -17.04 -19.82 -26.06
C LEU A 432 -17.51 -20.96 -27.02
N GLY A 433 -17.24 -20.85 -28.32
CA GLY A 433 -17.64 -21.83 -29.32
C GLY A 433 -19.09 -21.71 -29.80
N GLY A 434 -19.77 -20.60 -29.50
CA GLY A 434 -21.04 -20.22 -30.12
C GLY A 434 -20.90 -19.88 -31.61
N ASN A 435 -22.04 -19.76 -32.29
CA ASN A 435 -22.11 -19.35 -33.69
C ASN A 435 -23.35 -18.46 -33.91
N VAL A 436 -23.33 -17.29 -33.27
CA VAL A 436 -24.42 -16.31 -33.24
C VAL A 436 -24.02 -15.05 -33.98
N LYS A 437 -25.00 -14.35 -34.56
CA LYS A 437 -24.79 -13.12 -35.37
C LYS A 437 -25.46 -11.89 -34.76
N THR A 438 -26.37 -12.09 -33.82
CA THR A 438 -27.16 -11.03 -33.18
C THR A 438 -27.11 -11.14 -31.66
N VAL A 439 -27.31 -10.01 -30.98
CA VAL A 439 -27.41 -9.95 -29.51
C VAL A 439 -28.55 -10.83 -28.97
N GLU A 440 -29.65 -11.00 -29.72
CA GLU A 440 -30.79 -11.82 -29.29
C GLU A 440 -30.49 -13.33 -29.36
N GLU A 441 -29.84 -13.78 -30.44
CA GLU A 441 -29.31 -15.15 -30.54
C GLU A 441 -28.29 -15.43 -29.43
N ALA A 442 -27.40 -14.47 -29.15
CA ALA A 442 -26.40 -14.56 -28.09
C ALA A 442 -27.03 -14.66 -26.68
N LYS A 443 -28.01 -13.81 -26.37
CA LYS A 443 -28.80 -13.87 -25.11
C LYS A 443 -29.53 -15.20 -24.96
N THR A 444 -30.13 -15.69 -26.03
CA THR A 444 -30.80 -17.00 -26.07
C THR A 444 -29.80 -18.13 -25.79
N TRP A 445 -28.61 -18.07 -26.40
CA TRP A 445 -27.54 -19.05 -26.18
C TRP A 445 -27.03 -19.03 -24.74
N LEU A 446 -26.77 -17.85 -24.15
CA LEU A 446 -26.33 -17.74 -22.75
C LEU A 446 -27.37 -18.29 -21.80
N ALA A 447 -28.66 -17.95 -21.99
CA ALA A 447 -29.74 -18.45 -21.15
C ALA A 447 -29.91 -19.98 -21.18
N ALA A 448 -29.40 -20.67 -22.22
CA ALA A 448 -29.43 -22.13 -22.36
C ALA A 448 -28.12 -22.82 -21.92
N ASN A 449 -27.05 -22.07 -21.65
CA ASN A 449 -25.70 -22.59 -21.40
C ASN A 449 -25.00 -22.06 -20.16
N GLU A 450 -25.52 -21.01 -19.51
CA GLU A 450 -24.97 -20.42 -18.27
C GLU A 450 -24.65 -21.47 -17.20
N GLY A 451 -23.46 -21.36 -16.57
CA GLY A 451 -23.00 -22.30 -15.55
C GLY A 451 -22.48 -23.66 -16.07
N LYS A 452 -22.57 -23.96 -17.38
CA LYS A 452 -21.95 -25.17 -17.95
C LYS A 452 -20.41 -25.09 -17.89
N PRO A 453 -19.71 -26.23 -17.69
CA PRO A 453 -18.26 -26.29 -17.79
C PRO A 453 -17.78 -26.02 -19.23
N VAL A 454 -16.64 -25.35 -19.36
CA VAL A 454 -16.01 -25.03 -20.64
C VAL A 454 -14.75 -25.88 -20.83
N PHE A 455 -14.52 -26.33 -22.06
CA PHE A 455 -13.40 -27.19 -22.46
C PHE A 455 -12.58 -26.54 -23.57
N VAL A 456 -11.44 -27.14 -23.89
CA VAL A 456 -10.52 -26.69 -24.96
C VAL A 456 -10.53 -27.68 -26.12
N ASP A 457 -10.59 -27.19 -27.36
CA ASP A 457 -10.46 -28.02 -28.56
C ASP A 457 -8.99 -28.24 -28.97
N ASP A 458 -8.76 -29.07 -30.01
CA ASP A 458 -7.41 -29.37 -30.49
C ASP A 458 -6.70 -28.18 -31.19
N ASN A 459 -7.35 -27.02 -31.30
CA ASN A 459 -6.80 -25.77 -31.82
C ASN A 459 -6.65 -24.71 -30.71
N GLY A 460 -6.76 -25.09 -29.43
CA GLY A 460 -6.66 -24.18 -28.29
C GLY A 460 -7.88 -23.26 -28.09
N LYS A 461 -9.02 -23.55 -28.73
CA LYS A 461 -10.24 -22.72 -28.63
C LYS A 461 -11.23 -23.27 -27.62
N TYR A 462 -11.98 -22.37 -26.97
CA TYR A 462 -13.04 -22.78 -26.06
C TYR A 462 -14.19 -23.49 -26.78
N THR A 463 -14.75 -24.51 -26.13
CA THR A 463 -15.91 -25.27 -26.60
C THR A 463 -16.74 -25.76 -25.41
N LEU A 464 -18.04 -26.01 -25.63
CA LEU A 464 -18.92 -26.68 -24.66
C LEU A 464 -19.00 -28.20 -24.89
N THR A 465 -18.21 -28.75 -25.83
CA THR A 465 -18.07 -30.19 -26.02
C THR A 465 -17.03 -30.73 -25.04
N ASP A 466 -17.33 -31.77 -24.27
CA ASP A 466 -16.35 -32.42 -23.40
C ASP A 466 -15.29 -33.13 -24.25
N THR A 467 -14.14 -32.47 -24.42
CA THR A 467 -12.93 -32.99 -25.09
C THR A 467 -12.01 -33.77 -24.14
N GLY A 468 -12.35 -33.82 -22.85
CA GLY A 468 -11.43 -34.26 -21.80
C GLY A 468 -10.41 -33.19 -21.36
N LYS A 469 -10.36 -32.03 -22.02
CA LYS A 469 -9.42 -30.92 -21.76
C LYS A 469 -10.13 -29.74 -21.07
N PRO A 470 -10.15 -29.66 -19.72
CA PRO A 470 -10.91 -28.64 -19.00
C PRO A 470 -10.25 -27.26 -19.14
N ALA A 471 -11.02 -26.25 -19.56
CA ALA A 471 -10.49 -24.90 -19.72
C ALA A 471 -10.22 -24.24 -18.37
N SER A 472 -9.04 -23.62 -18.18
CA SER A 472 -8.71 -22.88 -16.96
C SER A 472 -9.68 -21.73 -16.71
N ALA A 473 -10.17 -21.60 -15.47
CA ALA A 473 -10.95 -20.45 -15.02
C ALA A 473 -10.14 -19.16 -14.87
N GLY A 474 -8.81 -19.21 -15.08
CA GLY A 474 -7.94 -18.03 -15.04
C GLY A 474 -8.08 -17.27 -13.73
N PHE A 475 -7.75 -17.91 -12.61
CA PHE A 475 -8.03 -17.37 -11.28
C PHE A 475 -6.77 -17.38 -10.40
N PHE A 476 -6.22 -16.19 -10.12
CA PHE A 476 -5.22 -16.00 -9.06
C PHE A 476 -5.88 -16.16 -7.69
N ALA A 477 -5.51 -17.18 -6.92
CA ALA A 477 -5.82 -17.23 -5.50
C ALA A 477 -5.04 -16.16 -4.73
N ARG A 478 -5.63 -15.62 -3.65
CA ARG A 478 -4.99 -14.57 -2.81
C ARG A 478 -3.80 -15.11 -2.00
N THR A 479 -3.92 -16.38 -1.65
CA THR A 479 -2.95 -17.15 -0.87
C THR A 479 -3.46 -18.59 -0.80
N TYR A 480 -2.58 -19.55 -0.51
CA TYR A 480 -2.99 -20.91 -0.16
C TYR A 480 -2.24 -21.42 1.07
N LYS A 481 -2.78 -22.50 1.64
CA LYS A 481 -2.25 -23.23 2.78
C LYS A 481 -2.27 -24.72 2.52
N VAL A 482 -1.45 -25.40 3.30
CA VAL A 482 -1.38 -26.85 3.36
C VAL A 482 -1.46 -27.24 4.83
N LEU A 483 -2.54 -27.93 5.21
CA LEU A 483 -2.76 -28.33 6.61
C LEU A 483 -1.66 -29.28 7.11
N ASP A 484 -1.44 -29.25 8.43
CA ASP A 484 -0.44 -30.04 9.16
C ASP A 484 1.04 -29.76 8.83
N SER A 485 1.34 -28.91 7.83
CA SER A 485 2.71 -28.49 7.53
C SER A 485 3.11 -27.22 8.31
N LYS A 486 4.43 -27.02 8.44
CA LYS A 486 5.03 -25.90 9.16
C LYS A 486 5.29 -24.68 8.27
N ASN A 487 5.33 -24.85 6.96
CA ASN A 487 5.37 -23.76 5.99
C ASN A 487 6.48 -22.72 6.30
N GLY A 488 7.70 -23.19 6.57
CA GLY A 488 8.87 -22.37 6.93
C GLY A 488 9.00 -21.99 8.42
N SER A 489 7.91 -22.11 9.19
CA SER A 489 7.84 -21.83 10.64
C SER A 489 8.42 -22.95 11.51
N THR A 490 8.61 -22.68 12.82
CA THR A 490 8.86 -23.74 13.81
C THR A 490 7.57 -24.44 14.26
N THR A 491 6.43 -23.73 14.19
CA THR A 491 5.08 -24.20 14.52
C THR A 491 4.33 -24.69 13.28
N VAL A 492 3.30 -25.53 13.46
CA VAL A 492 2.39 -25.98 12.38
C VAL A 492 1.39 -24.86 12.03
N GLU A 493 1.11 -24.64 10.74
CA GLU A 493 0.13 -23.65 10.28
C GLU A 493 -1.32 -24.19 10.35
N GLY A 494 -1.78 -24.46 11.58
CA GLY A 494 -3.12 -24.94 11.86
C GLY A 494 -3.37 -26.41 11.47
N THR A 495 -4.45 -26.95 12.01
CA THR A 495 -4.96 -28.30 11.72
C THR A 495 -6.41 -28.25 11.25
N GLU A 496 -6.95 -29.35 10.72
CA GLU A 496 -8.39 -29.44 10.44
C GLU A 496 -9.21 -29.09 11.70
N GLY A 497 -10.23 -28.25 11.54
CA GLY A 497 -11.03 -27.70 12.65
C GLY A 497 -10.53 -26.38 13.25
N THR A 498 -9.36 -25.85 12.83
CA THR A 498 -8.82 -24.58 13.37
C THR A 498 -9.73 -23.38 13.04
N PRO A 499 -10.23 -22.64 14.05
CA PRO A 499 -11.01 -21.42 13.84
C PRO A 499 -10.22 -20.40 12.99
N GLY A 500 -10.80 -20.00 11.86
CA GLY A 500 -10.17 -19.09 10.89
C GLY A 500 -9.79 -19.74 9.55
N ILE A 501 -9.64 -21.07 9.49
CA ILE A 501 -9.58 -21.84 8.23
C ILE A 501 -10.94 -22.48 7.98
N THR A 502 -11.39 -23.35 8.88
CA THR A 502 -12.67 -24.06 8.74
C THR A 502 -13.88 -23.20 9.05
N ALA A 503 -13.71 -21.99 9.60
CA ALA A 503 -14.79 -21.09 9.99
C ALA A 503 -14.81 -19.77 9.18
N ASN A 504 -14.10 -19.73 8.05
CA ASN A 504 -13.96 -18.58 7.18
C ASN A 504 -14.43 -18.94 5.76
N THR A 505 -15.39 -18.17 5.28
CA THR A 505 -16.10 -18.32 4.00
C THR A 505 -15.29 -17.97 2.75
N ALA A 506 -14.14 -17.31 2.91
CA ALA A 506 -13.22 -16.98 1.83
C ALA A 506 -12.34 -18.15 1.34
N TRP A 507 -12.28 -19.25 2.11
CA TRP A 507 -11.40 -20.38 1.83
C TRP A 507 -12.13 -21.54 1.18
N LEU A 508 -11.56 -22.09 0.12
CA LEU A 508 -12.01 -23.31 -0.54
C LEU A 508 -11.03 -24.45 -0.26
N ARG A 509 -11.55 -25.60 0.22
CA ARG A 509 -10.82 -26.87 0.31
C ARG A 509 -10.78 -27.50 -1.08
N LYS A 510 -9.58 -27.83 -1.60
CA LYS A 510 -9.44 -28.64 -2.82
C LYS A 510 -9.96 -30.06 -2.61
N ASN A 511 -10.30 -30.74 -3.70
CA ASN A 511 -10.59 -32.17 -3.75
C ASN A 511 -11.53 -32.64 -2.61
N ALA A 512 -12.54 -31.82 -2.29
CA ALA A 512 -13.41 -31.99 -1.13
C ALA A 512 -14.43 -33.14 -1.29
N GLY A 513 -14.52 -33.69 -2.50
CA GLY A 513 -15.31 -34.87 -2.84
C GLY A 513 -15.53 -34.99 -4.34
N THR A 514 -16.31 -35.99 -4.74
CA THR A 514 -16.80 -36.16 -6.12
C THR A 514 -18.30 -35.93 -6.23
N THR A 515 -18.77 -35.53 -7.41
CA THR A 515 -20.20 -35.39 -7.71
C THR A 515 -20.45 -35.48 -9.22
N THR A 516 -21.69 -35.63 -9.65
CA THR A 516 -22.06 -35.71 -11.07
C THR A 516 -22.26 -34.31 -11.66
N ASP A 517 -21.63 -33.98 -12.79
CA ASP A 517 -21.81 -32.71 -13.50
C ASP A 517 -23.11 -32.68 -14.36
N ILE A 518 -23.34 -31.57 -15.08
CA ILE A 518 -24.48 -31.45 -16.01
C ILE A 518 -24.43 -32.40 -17.21
N ASN A 519 -23.26 -32.98 -17.53
CA ASN A 519 -23.06 -33.94 -18.60
C ASN A 519 -23.23 -35.40 -18.14
N GLY A 520 -23.45 -35.63 -16.83
CA GLY A 520 -23.56 -36.97 -16.25
C GLY A 520 -22.22 -37.61 -15.85
N LYS A 521 -21.12 -36.85 -15.88
CA LYS A 521 -19.75 -37.28 -15.58
C LYS A 521 -19.45 -37.11 -14.09
N GLU A 522 -18.73 -38.05 -13.48
CA GLU A 522 -18.19 -37.83 -12.13
C GLU A 522 -16.98 -36.89 -12.19
N VAL A 523 -17.03 -35.82 -11.40
CA VAL A 523 -15.99 -34.78 -11.32
C VAL A 523 -15.64 -34.50 -9.85
N LYS A 524 -14.38 -34.11 -9.61
CA LYS A 524 -13.93 -33.56 -8.33
C LYS A 524 -14.39 -32.11 -8.18
N TYR A 525 -14.54 -31.66 -6.94
CA TYR A 525 -14.88 -30.27 -6.65
C TYR A 525 -14.12 -29.70 -5.45
N SER A 526 -13.86 -28.39 -5.51
CA SER A 526 -13.48 -27.58 -4.36
C SER A 526 -14.73 -27.08 -3.64
N ALA A 527 -14.68 -27.03 -2.31
CA ALA A 527 -15.82 -26.67 -1.45
C ALA A 527 -15.49 -25.52 -0.49
N VAL A 528 -16.48 -24.65 -0.26
CA VAL A 528 -16.38 -23.52 0.69
C VAL A 528 -16.20 -24.03 2.14
N GLY A 529 -15.39 -23.31 2.92
CA GLY A 529 -15.24 -23.53 4.37
C GLY A 529 -16.55 -23.39 5.16
N ALA A 530 -16.56 -23.86 6.41
CA ALA A 530 -17.74 -23.77 7.27
C ALA A 530 -17.93 -22.35 7.85
N PHE A 531 -19.07 -22.15 8.49
CA PHE A 531 -19.93 -21.01 8.22
C PHE A 531 -19.90 -19.87 9.25
N LYS A 532 -20.07 -18.64 8.75
CA LYS A 532 -20.72 -17.55 9.49
C LYS A 532 -21.77 -16.86 8.59
N SER A 533 -22.97 -16.64 9.15
CA SER A 533 -23.97 -15.66 8.69
C SER A 533 -24.45 -15.69 7.22
N GLY A 534 -25.49 -16.48 6.94
CA GLY A 534 -26.46 -16.23 5.85
C GLY A 534 -26.22 -16.77 4.43
N VAL A 535 -25.03 -17.27 4.07
CA VAL A 535 -24.68 -17.67 2.68
C VAL A 535 -24.91 -19.18 2.39
N ALA A 536 -24.84 -19.60 1.12
CA ALA A 536 -25.15 -20.96 0.68
C ALA A 536 -23.96 -21.93 0.75
N THR A 537 -24.08 -22.95 1.59
CA THR A 537 -23.03 -23.97 1.85
C THR A 537 -22.91 -25.04 0.76
N ASN A 538 -23.75 -25.00 -0.29
CA ASN A 538 -23.76 -25.99 -1.35
C ASN A 538 -23.06 -25.53 -2.65
N LEU A 539 -22.46 -24.34 -2.69
CA LEU A 539 -21.65 -23.86 -3.82
C LEU A 539 -20.39 -24.71 -4.03
N LYS A 540 -20.04 -24.98 -5.29
CA LYS A 540 -18.89 -25.81 -5.68
C LYS A 540 -18.14 -25.22 -6.88
N ALA A 541 -16.81 -25.29 -6.82
CA ALA A 541 -15.94 -25.11 -7.98
C ALA A 541 -15.58 -26.48 -8.54
N TYR A 542 -15.52 -26.62 -9.86
CA TYR A 542 -14.84 -27.77 -10.48
C TYR A 542 -13.37 -27.75 -10.04
N ASP A 543 -12.80 -28.90 -9.69
CA ASP A 543 -11.39 -29.06 -9.36
C ASP A 543 -10.82 -30.11 -10.33
N THR A 544 -10.57 -29.66 -11.55
CA THR A 544 -10.34 -30.52 -12.73
C THR A 544 -9.18 -30.06 -13.61
N VAL A 545 -8.70 -28.82 -13.45
CA VAL A 545 -7.54 -28.29 -14.15
C VAL A 545 -6.28 -28.63 -13.35
N ALA A 546 -5.25 -29.16 -14.02
CA ALA A 546 -4.02 -29.60 -13.38
C ALA A 546 -3.16 -28.43 -12.88
N VAL A 547 -2.38 -28.69 -11.82
CA VAL A 547 -1.27 -27.82 -11.41
C VAL A 547 0.01 -28.29 -12.13
N PRO A 548 0.81 -27.39 -12.74
CA PRO A 548 2.03 -27.78 -13.46
C PRO A 548 3.00 -28.61 -12.62
N ASP A 549 3.55 -29.68 -13.21
CA ASP A 549 4.49 -30.62 -12.57
C ASP A 549 5.67 -29.91 -11.88
N ARG A 550 6.21 -28.86 -12.51
CA ARG A 550 7.27 -28.01 -11.92
C ARG A 550 6.86 -27.40 -10.59
N LEU A 551 5.68 -26.81 -10.49
CA LEU A 551 5.20 -26.12 -9.29
C LEU A 551 4.87 -27.13 -8.17
N VAL A 552 4.32 -28.29 -8.54
CA VAL A 552 4.14 -29.43 -7.61
C VAL A 552 5.48 -29.90 -7.05
N LYS A 553 6.50 -30.04 -7.90
CA LYS A 553 7.85 -30.45 -7.50
C LYS A 553 8.51 -29.42 -6.58
N VAL A 554 8.45 -28.13 -6.91
CA VAL A 554 8.96 -27.05 -6.05
C VAL A 554 8.32 -27.11 -4.67
N HIS A 555 7.00 -27.24 -4.59
CA HIS A 555 6.30 -27.38 -3.31
C HIS A 555 6.74 -28.62 -2.51
N ALA A 556 6.91 -29.76 -3.16
CA ALA A 556 7.38 -30.99 -2.50
C ALA A 556 8.82 -30.88 -1.99
N ASP A 557 9.72 -30.28 -2.76
CA ASP A 557 11.12 -30.07 -2.36
C ASP A 557 11.24 -29.21 -1.09
N LEU A 558 10.29 -28.29 -0.86
CA LEU A 558 10.22 -27.42 0.33
C LEU A 558 9.55 -28.07 1.55
N ASN A 559 8.84 -29.18 1.37
CA ASN A 559 8.31 -30.02 2.44
C ASN A 559 9.22 -31.24 2.74
N ASN A 560 10.53 -31.11 2.56
CA ASN A 560 11.51 -32.21 2.70
C ASN A 560 11.22 -33.44 1.80
N GLY A 561 10.51 -33.25 0.68
CA GLY A 561 10.05 -34.32 -0.20
C GLY A 561 8.76 -35.01 0.23
N ASP A 562 8.02 -34.50 1.21
CA ASP A 562 6.69 -35.01 1.53
C ASP A 562 5.69 -34.67 0.42
N THR A 563 5.15 -35.72 -0.22
CA THR A 563 4.14 -35.62 -1.28
C THR A 563 2.72 -35.89 -0.79
N GLN A 564 2.51 -36.23 0.49
CA GLN A 564 1.16 -36.49 1.03
C GLN A 564 0.26 -35.26 1.00
N ASN A 565 0.88 -34.08 0.95
CA ASN A 565 0.21 -32.78 0.97
C ASN A 565 0.51 -31.99 -0.33
N ASN A 566 0.53 -32.68 -1.48
CA ASN A 566 0.74 -32.04 -2.79
C ASN A 566 -0.36 -30.99 -3.11
N LEU A 567 -0.11 -30.14 -4.11
CA LEU A 567 -0.98 -28.99 -4.45
C LEU A 567 -2.40 -29.36 -4.94
N ASP A 568 -2.71 -30.66 -5.11
CA ASP A 568 -4.01 -31.21 -5.47
C ASP A 568 -4.63 -32.12 -4.39
N SER A 569 -4.02 -32.17 -3.20
CA SER A 569 -4.54 -32.90 -2.04
C SER A 569 -5.70 -32.18 -1.38
N ASP A 570 -6.55 -32.93 -0.66
CA ASP A 570 -7.67 -32.39 0.10
C ASP A 570 -7.24 -31.62 1.37
N LYS A 571 -5.94 -31.52 1.63
CA LYS A 571 -5.33 -30.66 2.65
C LYS A 571 -5.02 -29.25 2.17
N VAL A 572 -5.12 -29.00 0.87
CA VAL A 572 -4.89 -27.67 0.28
C VAL A 572 -6.13 -26.82 0.43
N TYR A 573 -5.92 -25.63 0.99
CA TYR A 573 -6.94 -24.58 1.07
C TYR A 573 -6.44 -23.34 0.36
N TYR A 574 -7.20 -22.81 -0.60
CA TYR A 574 -6.88 -21.54 -1.25
C TYR A 574 -7.92 -20.47 -0.90
N LYS A 575 -7.48 -19.22 -0.76
CA LYS A 575 -8.36 -18.07 -0.52
C LYS A 575 -8.80 -17.49 -1.86
N SER A 576 -10.11 -17.39 -2.05
CA SER A 576 -10.74 -17.09 -3.33
C SER A 576 -11.30 -15.67 -3.42
N THR A 577 -10.73 -14.71 -2.70
CA THR A 577 -11.15 -13.30 -2.68
C THR A 577 -9.96 -12.33 -2.77
N THR A 578 -9.10 -12.58 -3.75
CA THR A 578 -7.99 -11.72 -4.21
C THR A 578 -8.47 -10.30 -4.46
N SER A 579 -7.69 -9.31 -4.02
CA SER A 579 -7.98 -7.89 -4.27
C SER A 579 -7.24 -7.36 -5.49
N THR A 580 -7.71 -6.23 -5.99
CA THR A 580 -7.10 -5.44 -7.06
C THR A 580 -5.63 -5.13 -6.77
N ASP A 581 -5.28 -4.74 -5.54
CA ASP A 581 -3.89 -4.52 -5.08
C ASP A 581 -3.00 -5.73 -5.46
N GLU A 582 -3.45 -6.92 -5.06
CA GLU A 582 -2.66 -8.12 -5.28
C GLU A 582 -2.55 -8.47 -6.78
N LEU A 583 -3.60 -8.19 -7.57
CA LEU A 583 -3.58 -8.38 -9.02
C LEU A 583 -2.65 -7.38 -9.74
N VAL A 584 -2.60 -6.13 -9.28
CA VAL A 584 -1.67 -5.11 -9.79
C VAL A 584 -0.23 -5.57 -9.55
N GLY A 585 0.07 -5.99 -8.32
CA GLY A 585 1.34 -6.59 -7.96
C GLY A 585 1.68 -7.85 -8.78
N HIS A 586 0.71 -8.72 -9.05
CA HIS A 586 0.90 -9.93 -9.87
C HIS A 586 1.28 -9.58 -11.30
N TYR A 587 0.52 -8.71 -11.98
CA TYR A 587 0.81 -8.36 -13.38
C TYR A 587 2.14 -7.60 -13.53
N PHE A 588 2.42 -6.66 -12.62
CA PHE A 588 3.70 -5.95 -12.55
C PHE A 588 4.89 -6.91 -12.41
N THR A 589 4.83 -7.82 -11.43
CA THR A 589 5.95 -8.73 -11.14
C THR A 589 6.12 -9.81 -12.20
N LEU A 590 5.01 -10.32 -12.76
CA LEU A 590 5.05 -11.40 -13.74
C LEU A 590 5.53 -10.92 -15.12
N ASP A 591 5.25 -9.67 -15.51
CA ASP A 591 5.89 -9.05 -16.68
C ASP A 591 7.41 -8.92 -16.49
N LEU A 592 7.83 -8.32 -15.36
CA LEU A 592 9.24 -8.17 -14.99
C LEU A 592 9.97 -9.52 -14.96
N ALA A 593 9.33 -10.55 -14.41
CA ALA A 593 9.86 -11.91 -14.34
C ALA A 593 9.96 -12.57 -15.73
N TYR A 594 8.92 -12.49 -16.57
CA TYR A 594 8.96 -13.00 -17.94
C TYR A 594 10.11 -12.35 -18.72
N ASN A 595 10.25 -11.03 -18.65
CA ASN A 595 11.31 -10.31 -19.35
C ASN A 595 12.72 -10.65 -18.85
N SER A 596 12.89 -10.90 -17.55
CA SER A 596 14.18 -11.25 -16.94
C SER A 596 14.57 -12.72 -17.11
N PHE A 597 13.59 -13.63 -17.30
CA PHE A 597 13.83 -15.07 -17.33
C PHE A 597 13.65 -15.75 -18.69
N LYS A 598 12.92 -15.18 -19.67
CA LYS A 598 12.63 -15.81 -20.98
C LYS A 598 13.79 -16.52 -21.67
N ASP A 599 15.00 -15.97 -21.63
CA ASP A 599 16.19 -16.57 -22.24
C ASP A 599 16.95 -17.56 -21.33
N SER A 600 16.78 -17.45 -20.01
CA SER A 600 17.59 -18.17 -19.00
C SER A 600 16.82 -19.20 -18.15
N ASP A 601 15.50 -19.21 -18.29
CA ASP A 601 14.54 -20.19 -17.76
C ASP A 601 13.24 -20.12 -18.60
N PRO A 602 13.25 -20.66 -19.84
CA PRO A 602 12.10 -20.59 -20.76
C PRO A 602 10.88 -21.39 -20.26
N GLU A 603 11.09 -22.38 -19.40
CA GLU A 603 10.01 -23.16 -18.78
C GLU A 603 9.19 -22.29 -17.81
N LEU A 604 9.87 -21.53 -16.93
CA LEU A 604 9.19 -20.58 -16.05
C LEU A 604 8.49 -19.48 -16.87
N ALA A 605 9.15 -18.94 -17.88
CA ALA A 605 8.59 -17.89 -18.74
C ALA A 605 7.32 -18.33 -19.49
N ALA A 606 7.28 -19.56 -20.00
CA ALA A 606 6.09 -20.13 -20.63
C ALA A 606 4.94 -20.33 -19.62
N LEU A 607 5.25 -20.80 -18.40
CA LEU A 607 4.27 -20.94 -17.32
C LEU A 607 3.69 -19.60 -16.87
N ILE A 608 4.52 -18.54 -16.80
CA ILE A 608 4.10 -17.16 -16.53
C ILE A 608 3.12 -16.69 -17.62
N LYS A 609 3.53 -16.76 -18.90
CA LYS A 609 2.71 -16.32 -20.03
C LYS A 609 1.35 -17.02 -20.06
N ASN A 610 1.33 -18.34 -19.91
CA ASN A 610 0.09 -19.12 -19.87
C ASN A 610 -0.81 -18.75 -18.67
N ASN A 611 -0.21 -18.42 -17.52
CA ASN A 611 -0.98 -18.00 -16.34
C ASN A 611 -1.69 -16.66 -16.59
N LEU A 612 -0.96 -15.67 -17.11
CA LEU A 612 -1.48 -14.35 -17.46
C LEU A 612 -2.53 -14.42 -18.58
N PHE A 613 -2.34 -15.25 -19.62
CA PHE A 613 -3.29 -15.39 -20.72
C PHE A 613 -4.60 -16.04 -20.26
N ASN A 614 -4.52 -17.08 -19.42
CA ASN A 614 -5.69 -17.69 -18.83
C ASN A 614 -6.48 -16.69 -17.97
N HIS A 615 -5.80 -15.91 -17.12
CA HIS A 615 -6.44 -14.87 -16.31
C HIS A 615 -7.07 -13.75 -17.16
N THR A 616 -6.31 -13.15 -18.09
CA THR A 616 -6.82 -12.08 -18.97
C THR A 616 -8.01 -12.57 -19.82
N ASN A 617 -7.95 -13.77 -20.39
CA ASN A 617 -9.10 -14.36 -21.11
C ASN A 617 -10.31 -14.54 -20.19
N ALA A 618 -10.13 -15.12 -19.01
CA ALA A 618 -11.24 -15.38 -18.09
C ALA A 618 -11.91 -14.10 -17.61
N VAL A 619 -11.13 -13.04 -17.32
CA VAL A 619 -11.66 -11.73 -16.91
C VAL A 619 -12.44 -11.08 -18.06
N ILE A 620 -11.94 -11.09 -19.29
CA ILE A 620 -12.70 -10.62 -20.48
C ILE A 620 -14.04 -11.37 -20.62
N LEU A 621 -14.00 -12.71 -20.59
CA LEU A 621 -15.19 -13.56 -20.75
C LEU A 621 -16.22 -13.38 -19.62
N ASN A 622 -15.78 -13.00 -18.42
CA ASN A 622 -16.63 -12.69 -17.28
C ASN A 622 -16.93 -11.19 -17.14
N ASN A 623 -16.90 -10.43 -18.24
CA ASN A 623 -17.28 -9.01 -18.30
C ASN A 623 -16.45 -8.12 -17.37
N TYR A 624 -15.14 -8.38 -17.32
CA TYR A 624 -14.14 -7.68 -16.51
C TYR A 624 -14.26 -7.90 -15.01
N TYR A 625 -14.72 -9.09 -14.60
CA TYR A 625 -14.70 -9.52 -13.21
C TYR A 625 -13.80 -10.75 -13.01
N GLN A 626 -12.98 -10.76 -11.96
CA GLN A 626 -12.46 -12.02 -11.45
C GLN A 626 -13.58 -12.73 -10.70
N VAL A 627 -13.88 -13.98 -11.09
CA VAL A 627 -15.04 -14.73 -10.58
C VAL A 627 -14.66 -15.98 -9.81
N SER A 628 -15.43 -16.32 -8.77
CA SER A 628 -15.29 -17.54 -7.99
C SER A 628 -16.63 -17.96 -7.34
N VAL A 629 -16.57 -18.99 -6.48
CA VAL A 629 -17.70 -19.56 -5.75
C VAL A 629 -17.36 -19.65 -4.26
N THR A 630 -17.57 -18.53 -3.57
CA THR A 630 -17.14 -18.31 -2.18
C THR A 630 -18.35 -18.16 -1.26
N GLY A 631 -18.15 -18.30 0.05
CA GLY A 631 -19.20 -17.99 1.03
C GLY A 631 -19.29 -16.49 1.39
N GLU A 632 -18.48 -15.63 0.78
CA GLU A 632 -18.56 -14.16 0.89
C GLU A 632 -19.43 -13.56 -0.23
N ASN A 633 -19.78 -14.38 -1.23
CA ASN A 633 -20.60 -13.99 -2.36
C ASN A 633 -22.03 -14.52 -2.22
N PRO A 634 -23.06 -13.66 -2.38
CA PRO A 634 -24.43 -14.14 -2.50
C PRO A 634 -24.59 -14.93 -3.79
N ILE A 635 -25.46 -15.95 -3.76
CA ILE A 635 -26.01 -16.51 -5.00
C ILE A 635 -26.69 -15.36 -5.77
N GLU A 636 -26.56 -15.36 -7.09
CA GLU A 636 -27.23 -14.36 -7.93
C GLU A 636 -28.74 -14.31 -7.61
N SER A 637 -29.25 -13.10 -7.34
CA SER A 637 -30.55 -12.84 -6.70
C SER A 637 -31.72 -13.62 -7.32
N ARG A 638 -31.71 -13.77 -8.65
CA ARG A 638 -32.69 -14.53 -9.45
C ARG A 638 -32.87 -16.00 -9.07
N PHE A 639 -31.93 -16.62 -8.36
CA PHE A 639 -32.00 -18.03 -7.95
C PHE A 639 -32.60 -18.23 -6.54
N GLY A 640 -33.04 -17.17 -5.85
CA GLY A 640 -33.82 -17.29 -4.61
C GLY A 640 -33.10 -18.02 -3.47
N SER A 641 -31.80 -17.78 -3.32
CA SER A 641 -30.93 -18.40 -2.30
C SER A 641 -30.67 -19.91 -2.43
N VAL A 642 -31.01 -20.53 -3.57
CA VAL A 642 -30.67 -21.95 -3.86
C VAL A 642 -29.65 -22.03 -4.99
N ALA A 643 -28.47 -22.61 -4.74
CA ALA A 643 -27.46 -22.76 -5.79
C ALA A 643 -27.96 -23.70 -6.91
N PRO A 644 -27.87 -23.30 -8.19
CA PRO A 644 -28.26 -24.15 -9.32
C PRO A 644 -27.50 -25.48 -9.38
N GLY A 645 -28.16 -26.49 -9.96
CA GLY A 645 -27.66 -27.83 -10.28
C GLY A 645 -26.47 -28.31 -9.42
N ASN A 646 -26.78 -28.94 -8.29
CA ASN A 646 -25.88 -29.54 -7.29
C ASN A 646 -24.71 -28.69 -6.75
N GLY A 647 -24.68 -27.39 -7.06
CA GLY A 647 -23.61 -26.46 -6.65
C GLY A 647 -22.61 -26.14 -7.75
N LEU A 648 -22.42 -27.04 -8.72
CA LEU A 648 -21.46 -26.85 -9.82
C LEU A 648 -22.04 -26.03 -10.96
N ASN A 649 -23.32 -26.21 -11.27
CA ASN A 649 -23.92 -25.75 -12.53
C ASN A 649 -24.56 -24.35 -12.43
N GLY A 650 -24.19 -23.59 -11.40
CA GLY A 650 -24.41 -22.15 -11.35
C GLY A 650 -23.22 -21.39 -11.93
N PRO A 651 -23.44 -20.24 -12.60
CA PRO A 651 -22.36 -19.31 -12.93
C PRO A 651 -21.52 -18.93 -11.71
N SER A 652 -20.24 -18.69 -11.92
CA SER A 652 -19.38 -18.09 -10.89
C SER A 652 -19.81 -16.64 -10.63
N SER A 653 -19.62 -16.19 -9.40
CA SER A 653 -19.90 -14.82 -8.93
C SER A 653 -18.63 -14.00 -8.89
N GLN A 654 -18.68 -12.71 -9.18
CA GLN A 654 -17.50 -11.83 -9.01
C GLN A 654 -16.97 -11.90 -7.57
N THR A 655 -15.66 -11.79 -7.40
CA THR A 655 -15.05 -11.72 -6.05
C THR A 655 -15.47 -10.44 -5.32
N ALA A 656 -15.22 -10.37 -4.01
CA ALA A 656 -15.48 -9.15 -3.25
C ALA A 656 -14.61 -7.97 -3.72
N TRP A 657 -13.36 -8.24 -4.14
CA TRP A 657 -12.31 -7.22 -4.23
C TRP A 657 -11.54 -7.15 -5.56
N GLY A 658 -11.83 -8.01 -6.54
CA GLY A 658 -11.14 -8.05 -7.85
C GLY A 658 -12.11 -7.81 -9.00
N ASN A 659 -12.45 -6.54 -9.26
CA ASN A 659 -13.55 -6.15 -10.12
C ASN A 659 -13.17 -4.97 -11.02
N MET A 660 -13.10 -5.16 -12.34
CA MET A 660 -12.65 -4.13 -13.30
C MET A 660 -13.75 -3.69 -14.30
N ASN A 661 -15.02 -3.98 -14.02
CA ASN A 661 -16.11 -3.69 -14.96
C ASN A 661 -16.44 -2.19 -15.04
N PRO A 662 -16.48 -1.57 -16.24
CA PRO A 662 -16.63 -0.12 -16.37
C PRO A 662 -17.94 0.48 -15.85
N GLU A 663 -19.04 -0.27 -15.77
CA GLU A 663 -20.30 0.24 -15.19
C GLU A 663 -20.25 0.15 -13.65
N PHE A 664 -19.71 -0.94 -13.12
CA PHE A 664 -19.51 -1.16 -11.68
C PHE A 664 -18.55 -0.15 -11.06
N LEU A 665 -17.42 0.11 -11.75
CA LEU A 665 -16.42 1.11 -11.40
C LEU A 665 -16.93 2.56 -11.49
N ASP A 666 -18.14 2.76 -11.99
CA ASP A 666 -18.76 4.07 -12.16
C ASP A 666 -20.06 4.21 -11.35
N GLY A 667 -20.29 3.29 -10.40
CA GLY A 667 -21.40 3.34 -9.45
C GLY A 667 -22.70 2.65 -9.91
N ALA A 668 -22.71 1.95 -11.04
CA ALA A 668 -23.88 1.18 -11.46
C ALA A 668 -23.94 -0.18 -10.76
N ASN A 669 -25.14 -0.61 -10.34
CA ASN A 669 -25.30 -1.90 -9.71
C ASN A 669 -25.20 -3.05 -10.72
N ASN A 670 -24.37 -4.05 -10.38
CA ASN A 670 -24.26 -5.31 -11.09
C ASN A 670 -25.45 -6.27 -10.82
N ALA A 671 -25.40 -7.49 -11.37
CA ALA A 671 -26.42 -8.54 -11.16
C ALA A 671 -26.56 -9.03 -9.70
N TRP A 672 -25.62 -8.69 -8.82
CA TRP A 672 -25.62 -9.01 -7.38
C TRP A 672 -25.91 -7.79 -6.48
N ASN A 673 -26.32 -6.65 -7.06
CA ASN A 673 -26.57 -5.38 -6.37
C ASN A 673 -25.35 -4.87 -5.57
N ARG A 674 -24.17 -4.92 -6.20
CA ARG A 674 -22.90 -4.33 -5.76
C ARG A 674 -22.40 -3.32 -6.82
N GLN A 675 -21.61 -2.35 -6.37
CA GLN A 675 -20.98 -1.27 -7.13
C GLN A 675 -19.69 -0.85 -6.41
N ASP A 676 -18.82 -0.10 -7.06
CA ASP A 676 -17.60 0.44 -6.44
C ASP A 676 -17.09 1.66 -7.21
N TYR A 677 -17.27 2.87 -6.67
CA TYR A 677 -16.84 4.10 -7.37
C TYR A 677 -15.44 4.58 -6.95
N GLU A 678 -15.05 4.34 -5.71
CA GLU A 678 -13.79 4.84 -5.15
C GLU A 678 -12.60 4.18 -5.87
N ASP A 679 -12.53 2.84 -5.84
CA ASP A 679 -11.45 2.05 -6.43
C ASP A 679 -11.44 2.09 -7.98
N GLY A 680 -12.31 2.89 -8.61
CA GLY A 680 -12.45 3.04 -10.05
C GLY A 680 -11.13 3.29 -10.81
N PRO A 681 -10.33 4.32 -10.46
CA PRO A 681 -9.09 4.65 -11.15
C PRO A 681 -8.04 3.54 -11.06
N LEU A 682 -7.88 2.91 -9.90
CA LEU A 682 -6.92 1.83 -9.67
C LEU A 682 -7.32 0.56 -10.45
N ASN A 683 -8.60 0.16 -10.36
CA ASN A 683 -9.12 -0.95 -11.15
C ASN A 683 -9.07 -0.70 -12.67
N ALA A 684 -9.22 0.55 -13.10
CA ALA A 684 -9.05 0.93 -14.49
C ALA A 684 -7.59 0.77 -14.97
N GLN A 685 -6.63 1.13 -14.12
CA GLN A 685 -5.21 0.90 -14.41
C GLN A 685 -4.88 -0.59 -14.46
N LEU A 686 -5.36 -1.40 -13.51
CA LEU A 686 -5.21 -2.85 -13.54
C LEU A 686 -5.73 -3.43 -14.87
N LEU A 687 -6.93 -3.05 -15.32
CA LEU A 687 -7.47 -3.52 -16.59
C LEU A 687 -6.54 -3.18 -17.77
N LEU A 688 -6.04 -1.95 -17.83
CA LEU A 688 -5.13 -1.52 -18.90
C LEU A 688 -3.76 -2.23 -18.82
N GLN A 689 -3.26 -2.46 -17.61
CA GLN A 689 -2.03 -3.22 -17.32
C GLN A 689 -2.19 -4.67 -17.80
N MET A 690 -3.30 -5.32 -17.44
CA MET A 690 -3.60 -6.70 -17.84
C MET A 690 -3.62 -6.89 -19.36
N LEU A 691 -4.28 -5.96 -20.07
CA LEU A 691 -4.39 -6.01 -21.52
C LEU A 691 -3.06 -5.68 -22.22
N VAL A 692 -2.28 -4.71 -21.72
CA VAL A 692 -1.02 -4.30 -22.37
C VAL A 692 0.08 -5.36 -22.20
N VAL A 693 0.22 -5.92 -21.00
CA VAL A 693 1.18 -7.00 -20.71
C VAL A 693 0.84 -8.24 -21.54
N ALA A 694 -0.41 -8.68 -21.53
CA ALA A 694 -0.83 -9.86 -22.27
C ALA A 694 -0.69 -9.68 -23.80
N ARG A 695 -0.96 -8.47 -24.32
CA ARG A 695 -0.73 -8.10 -25.72
C ARG A 695 0.76 -8.20 -26.10
N ASP A 696 1.64 -7.64 -25.29
CA ASP A 696 3.07 -7.51 -25.62
C ASP A 696 3.87 -8.80 -25.45
N MET A 697 3.36 -9.76 -24.66
CA MET A 697 3.88 -11.13 -24.61
C MET A 697 3.67 -11.94 -25.90
N GLY A 698 2.68 -11.56 -26.72
CA GLY A 698 2.42 -12.17 -28.04
C GLY A 698 1.92 -13.62 -28.02
N ALA A 699 1.53 -14.15 -29.18
CA ALA A 699 1.07 -15.54 -29.29
C ALA A 699 2.17 -16.56 -28.91
N TYR A 700 1.77 -17.75 -28.44
CA TYR A 700 2.71 -18.82 -28.10
C TYR A 700 3.53 -19.27 -29.31
N THR A 701 4.84 -19.37 -29.12
CA THR A 701 5.76 -20.06 -30.02
C THR A 701 5.62 -21.58 -29.90
N ASP A 702 6.04 -22.32 -30.93
CA ASP A 702 5.98 -23.80 -30.92
C ASP A 702 6.75 -24.41 -29.73
N ALA A 703 7.87 -23.79 -29.32
CA ALA A 703 8.67 -24.23 -28.18
C ALA A 703 7.95 -23.99 -26.84
N GLU A 704 7.25 -22.87 -26.67
CA GLU A 704 6.43 -22.63 -25.48
C GLU A 704 5.26 -23.62 -25.42
N ARG A 705 4.69 -24.01 -26.56
CA ARG A 705 3.64 -25.03 -26.61
C ARG A 705 4.14 -26.40 -26.14
N GLU A 706 5.27 -26.87 -26.68
CA GLU A 706 5.89 -28.13 -26.26
C GLU A 706 6.22 -28.13 -24.75
N ILE A 707 6.68 -26.99 -24.21
CA ILE A 707 6.92 -26.80 -22.78
C ILE A 707 5.63 -26.92 -21.96
N ILE A 708 4.56 -26.21 -22.32
CA ILE A 708 3.32 -26.17 -21.54
C ILE A 708 2.58 -27.52 -21.60
N GLU A 709 2.54 -28.15 -22.78
CA GLU A 709 2.01 -29.52 -22.94
C GLU A 709 2.83 -30.53 -22.10
N GLY A 710 4.16 -30.36 -22.05
CA GLY A 710 5.06 -31.14 -21.20
C GLY A 710 4.85 -30.96 -19.69
N GLN A 711 4.10 -29.93 -19.25
CA GLN A 711 3.67 -29.73 -17.86
C GLN A 711 2.28 -30.31 -17.56
N ASN A 712 1.68 -31.06 -18.50
CA ASN A 712 0.32 -31.58 -18.45
C ASN A 712 -0.76 -30.47 -18.40
N ILE A 713 -0.52 -29.33 -19.07
CA ILE A 713 -1.44 -28.18 -19.10
C ILE A 713 -2.03 -27.99 -20.50
N ASP A 714 -3.36 -27.89 -20.58
CA ASP A 714 -4.07 -27.54 -21.81
C ASP A 714 -3.85 -26.06 -22.18
N ILE A 715 -3.43 -25.83 -23.43
CA ILE A 715 -3.15 -24.48 -23.96
C ILE A 715 -4.42 -23.86 -24.52
N ILE A 716 -4.73 -22.65 -24.07
CA ILE A 716 -5.83 -21.83 -24.58
C ILE A 716 -5.24 -20.66 -25.36
N GLU A 717 -5.71 -20.44 -26.59
CA GLU A 717 -5.26 -19.30 -27.40
C GLU A 717 -5.65 -17.95 -26.77
N PRO A 718 -4.80 -16.92 -26.89
CA PRO A 718 -5.14 -15.59 -26.43
C PRO A 718 -6.31 -15.00 -27.22
N LEU A 719 -7.18 -14.26 -26.53
CA LEU A 719 -8.19 -13.40 -27.16
C LEU A 719 -7.55 -12.17 -27.85
N ASP A 720 -8.34 -11.35 -28.54
CA ASP A 720 -7.83 -10.14 -29.22
C ASP A 720 -7.55 -9.00 -28.23
N TYR A 721 -6.49 -9.16 -27.42
CA TYR A 721 -6.03 -8.17 -26.44
C TYR A 721 -5.67 -6.84 -27.10
N ALA A 722 -5.23 -6.86 -28.36
CA ALA A 722 -4.85 -5.65 -29.10
C ALA A 722 -6.08 -4.79 -29.45
N ASN A 723 -7.22 -5.40 -29.78
CA ASN A 723 -8.47 -4.69 -29.97
C ASN A 723 -9.11 -4.28 -28.63
N GLU A 724 -9.13 -5.17 -27.63
CA GLU A 724 -9.63 -4.86 -26.28
C GLU A 724 -8.89 -3.66 -25.67
N TYR A 725 -7.56 -3.66 -25.72
CA TYR A 725 -6.75 -2.54 -25.22
C TYR A 725 -7.12 -1.22 -25.91
N LYS A 726 -7.29 -1.22 -27.23
CA LYS A 726 -7.70 -0.01 -27.98
C LYS A 726 -9.06 0.50 -27.53
N VAL A 727 -10.07 -0.36 -27.48
CA VAL A 727 -11.42 0.05 -27.07
C VAL A 727 -11.43 0.56 -25.63
N MET A 728 -10.69 -0.08 -24.72
CA MET A 728 -10.62 0.32 -23.32
C MET A 728 -9.80 1.61 -23.08
N ASN A 729 -8.89 1.94 -24.00
CA ASN A 729 -8.28 3.29 -24.10
C ASN A 729 -9.16 4.32 -24.84
N GLY A 730 -10.41 3.99 -25.20
CA GLY A 730 -11.34 4.90 -25.89
C GLY A 730 -11.10 5.05 -27.40
N LEU A 731 -10.23 4.24 -28.00
CA LEU A 731 -10.03 4.23 -29.45
C LEU A 731 -11.13 3.39 -30.11
N LYS A 732 -11.91 4.04 -30.99
CA LYS A 732 -13.00 3.36 -31.75
C LYS A 732 -12.46 2.20 -32.59
N ALA A 733 -13.11 1.06 -32.48
CA ALA A 733 -12.83 -0.11 -33.32
C ALA A 733 -13.34 0.10 -34.76
N SER A 734 -13.00 -0.81 -35.68
CA SER A 734 -13.29 -0.61 -37.10
C SER A 734 -14.79 -0.72 -37.43
N THR A 735 -15.22 -0.07 -38.51
CA THR A 735 -16.64 0.17 -38.84
C THR A 735 -17.38 -1.05 -39.40
N LYS A 736 -17.06 -2.28 -39.00
CA LYS A 736 -17.75 -3.50 -39.48
C LYS A 736 -18.65 -4.08 -38.39
N ALA A 737 -19.90 -4.34 -38.73
CA ALA A 737 -20.97 -4.80 -37.82
C ALA A 737 -20.83 -6.25 -37.31
N THR A 738 -19.61 -6.78 -37.22
CA THR A 738 -19.26 -8.07 -36.62
C THR A 738 -18.02 -7.96 -35.73
N GLU A 739 -17.50 -6.75 -35.53
CA GLU A 739 -16.32 -6.47 -34.72
C GLU A 739 -16.79 -5.94 -33.37
N HIS A 740 -16.38 -6.67 -32.33
CA HIS A 740 -16.22 -6.27 -30.94
C HIS A 740 -16.20 -4.73 -30.72
N ASN A 741 -17.22 -4.22 -30.03
CA ASN A 741 -17.79 -2.88 -30.23
C ASN A 741 -17.05 -1.72 -29.56
N ASP A 742 -17.43 -0.47 -29.89
CA ASP A 742 -17.08 0.76 -29.16
C ASP A 742 -17.42 0.68 -27.66
N PHE A 743 -16.62 1.34 -26.80
CA PHE A 743 -16.76 1.32 -25.33
C PHE A 743 -18.17 1.71 -24.86
N GLU A 744 -18.69 2.85 -25.31
CA GLU A 744 -20.03 3.38 -24.97
C GLU A 744 -21.18 2.40 -25.31
N VAL A 745 -20.99 1.55 -26.34
CA VAL A 745 -21.98 0.55 -26.75
C VAL A 745 -21.96 -0.67 -25.82
N ARG A 746 -20.77 -1.01 -25.28
CA ARG A 746 -20.59 -2.08 -24.30
C ARG A 746 -20.95 -1.63 -22.89
N TYR A 747 -20.72 -0.38 -22.51
CA TYR A 747 -20.92 0.11 -21.14
C TYR A 747 -21.78 1.39 -21.10
N PRO A 748 -23.06 1.31 -21.54
CA PRO A 748 -23.95 2.47 -21.64
C PRO A 748 -24.37 3.07 -20.28
N LYS A 749 -24.01 2.45 -19.14
CA LYS A 749 -24.21 3.01 -17.80
C LYS A 749 -22.95 3.58 -17.15
N THR A 750 -21.83 3.65 -17.87
CA THR A 750 -20.68 4.46 -17.45
C THR A 750 -20.99 5.92 -17.84
N TYR A 751 -21.28 6.76 -16.85
CA TYR A 751 -21.74 8.13 -17.01
C TYR A 751 -20.66 9.18 -16.76
N ASN A 752 -19.64 8.87 -15.94
CA ASN A 752 -18.55 9.79 -15.62
C ASN A 752 -17.28 9.53 -16.46
N SER A 753 -17.25 8.47 -17.28
CA SER A 753 -16.08 8.10 -18.10
C SER A 753 -16.48 7.56 -19.48
N SER A 754 -15.77 7.96 -20.53
CA SER A 754 -15.91 7.44 -21.91
C SER A 754 -14.90 6.33 -22.26
N SER A 755 -13.96 6.03 -21.35
CA SER A 755 -12.99 4.95 -21.46
C SER A 755 -12.36 4.61 -20.10
N MET A 756 -11.65 3.49 -20.01
CA MET A 756 -10.86 3.16 -18.81
C MET A 756 -9.67 4.10 -18.66
N LEU A 757 -9.05 4.51 -19.77
CA LEU A 757 -7.97 5.50 -19.74
C LEU A 757 -8.44 6.84 -19.15
N GLU A 758 -9.63 7.30 -19.50
CA GLU A 758 -10.24 8.47 -18.85
C GLU A 758 -10.50 8.24 -17.36
N MET A 759 -10.97 7.06 -16.96
CA MET A 759 -11.20 6.73 -15.55
C MET A 759 -9.90 6.79 -14.71
N THR A 760 -8.75 6.41 -15.28
CA THR A 760 -7.43 6.57 -14.59
C THR A 760 -7.11 8.04 -14.27
N LEU A 761 -7.60 8.99 -15.08
CA LEU A 761 -7.39 10.43 -14.89
C LEU A 761 -8.30 11.04 -13.82
N GLN A 762 -9.08 10.23 -13.10
CA GLN A 762 -10.02 10.69 -12.09
C GLN A 762 -9.53 10.47 -10.66
N TYR A 763 -8.31 9.96 -10.45
CA TYR A 763 -7.75 9.64 -9.13
C TYR A 763 -7.98 10.74 -8.09
N LEU A 764 -7.38 11.93 -8.27
CA LEU A 764 -7.57 13.04 -7.33
C LEU A 764 -9.01 13.58 -7.32
N ALA A 765 -9.71 13.52 -8.45
CA ALA A 765 -11.09 14.03 -8.55
C ALA A 765 -12.07 13.20 -7.71
N ARG A 766 -11.95 11.87 -7.72
CA ARG A 766 -12.79 10.95 -6.93
C ARG A 766 -12.46 11.06 -5.45
N TYR A 767 -11.18 11.01 -5.09
CA TYR A 767 -10.73 11.19 -3.72
C TYR A 767 -11.16 12.53 -3.12
N PHE A 768 -10.97 13.66 -3.83
CA PHE A 768 -11.46 14.97 -3.37
C PHE A 768 -12.98 15.03 -3.29
N GLY A 769 -13.68 14.42 -4.25
CA GLY A 769 -15.15 14.34 -4.29
C GLY A 769 -15.73 13.61 -3.09
N ILE A 770 -15.19 12.44 -2.75
CA ILE A 770 -15.67 11.68 -1.58
C ILE A 770 -15.26 12.38 -0.29
N ALA A 771 -13.96 12.64 -0.11
CA ALA A 771 -13.40 13.11 1.15
C ALA A 771 -14.05 14.41 1.64
N ALA A 772 -14.14 15.41 0.77
CA ALA A 772 -14.43 16.78 1.19
C ALA A 772 -15.91 17.17 1.03
N HIS A 773 -16.57 16.66 -0.03
CA HIS A 773 -17.91 17.10 -0.48
C HIS A 773 -19.05 16.57 0.41
N ASN A 774 -19.04 15.28 0.78
CA ASN A 774 -20.03 14.73 1.74
C ASN A 774 -19.50 13.58 2.62
N GLY A 775 -18.25 13.12 2.47
CA GLY A 775 -17.86 11.80 2.97
C GLY A 775 -18.57 10.67 2.20
N ASP A 776 -18.62 9.47 2.78
CA ASP A 776 -19.12 8.26 2.09
C ASP A 776 -20.63 8.26 1.77
N ALA A 777 -21.39 9.29 2.18
CA ALA A 777 -22.83 9.38 1.94
C ALA A 777 -23.36 10.83 1.93
N ILE A 778 -24.38 11.10 1.12
CA ILE A 778 -24.96 12.45 0.95
C ILE A 778 -25.45 13.04 2.28
N GLY A 779 -25.02 14.27 2.58
CA GLY A 779 -25.36 15.03 3.78
C GLY A 779 -24.50 14.73 5.01
N VAL A 780 -23.56 13.79 4.92
CA VAL A 780 -22.55 13.56 5.96
C VAL A 780 -21.45 14.64 5.88
N ASN A 781 -20.68 14.82 6.95
CA ASN A 781 -19.59 15.80 6.96
C ASN A 781 -18.35 15.21 6.28
N GLY A 782 -17.71 15.98 5.41
CA GLY A 782 -16.40 15.63 4.87
C GLY A 782 -15.25 15.73 5.88
N VAL A 783 -14.08 15.33 5.40
CA VAL A 783 -12.75 15.39 6.03
C VAL A 783 -11.75 15.97 5.02
N THR A 784 -10.51 16.24 5.44
CA THR A 784 -9.47 16.64 4.48
C THR A 784 -9.09 15.45 3.60
N HIS A 785 -8.68 15.69 2.35
CA HIS A 785 -8.20 14.64 1.43
C HIS A 785 -7.16 13.71 2.07
N GLU A 786 -6.18 14.30 2.75
CA GLU A 786 -5.06 13.57 3.40
C GLU A 786 -5.51 12.71 4.60
N SER A 787 -6.74 12.95 5.07
CA SER A 787 -7.41 12.14 6.10
C SER A 787 -8.09 10.91 5.51
N TYR A 788 -8.50 10.99 4.24
CA TYR A 788 -9.31 9.99 3.53
C TYR A 788 -8.45 9.02 2.72
N MET A 789 -7.37 9.54 2.13
CA MET A 789 -6.39 8.85 1.28
C MET A 789 -6.04 7.43 1.76
N ASN A 790 -6.33 6.41 0.92
CA ASN A 790 -5.92 5.03 1.15
C ASN A 790 -4.47 4.85 0.68
N TYR A 791 -3.55 4.68 1.62
CA TYR A 791 -2.13 4.51 1.31
C TYR A 791 -1.80 3.16 0.64
N SER A 792 -2.74 2.20 0.60
CA SER A 792 -2.55 0.97 -0.19
C SER A 792 -2.68 1.30 -1.67
N ASP A 793 -3.71 2.04 -2.08
CA ASP A 793 -3.88 2.51 -3.46
C ASP A 793 -2.66 3.31 -3.93
N GLU A 794 -2.13 4.19 -3.08
CA GLU A 794 -0.91 4.96 -3.39
C GLU A 794 0.33 4.04 -3.58
N GLU A 795 0.37 2.84 -2.99
CA GLU A 795 1.41 1.82 -3.21
C GLU A 795 1.19 1.09 -4.56
N GLU A 796 -0.06 0.84 -4.94
CA GLU A 796 -0.43 0.11 -6.16
C GLU A 796 -0.45 0.96 -7.44
N GLU A 797 -0.87 2.22 -7.35
CA GLU A 797 -0.74 3.23 -8.42
C GLU A 797 0.73 3.30 -8.90
N ALA A 798 1.70 3.19 -7.98
CA ALA A 798 3.12 3.16 -8.30
C ALA A 798 3.51 1.94 -9.16
N LEU A 799 3.00 0.75 -8.83
CA LEU A 799 3.26 -0.51 -9.54
C LEU A 799 2.55 -0.55 -10.90
N ALA A 800 1.30 -0.09 -10.94
CA ALA A 800 0.50 -0.01 -12.15
C ALA A 800 1.12 0.99 -13.15
N TYR A 801 1.46 2.21 -12.72
CA TYR A 801 2.10 3.20 -13.59
C TYR A 801 3.52 2.84 -14.00
N TYR A 802 4.29 2.11 -13.19
CA TYR A 802 5.56 1.55 -13.66
C TYR A 802 5.34 0.69 -14.89
N THR A 803 4.38 -0.25 -14.81
CA THR A 803 4.05 -1.13 -15.93
C THR A 803 3.53 -0.31 -17.13
N LEU A 804 2.54 0.56 -16.92
CA LEU A 804 1.94 1.35 -18.00
C LEU A 804 2.93 2.30 -18.68
N SER A 805 3.88 2.90 -17.95
CA SER A 805 4.92 3.77 -18.52
C SER A 805 5.96 2.99 -19.34
N HIS A 806 6.37 1.80 -18.88
CA HIS A 806 7.25 0.91 -19.64
C HIS A 806 6.59 0.33 -20.90
N HIS A 807 5.26 0.23 -20.93
CA HIS A 807 4.49 -0.18 -22.11
C HIS A 807 3.85 0.98 -22.90
N ALA A 808 4.13 2.25 -22.54
CA ALA A 808 3.42 3.42 -23.07
C ALA A 808 3.59 3.62 -24.59
N GLU A 809 2.49 4.04 -25.24
CA GLU A 809 2.41 4.37 -26.66
C GLU A 809 2.05 5.83 -26.89
N SER A 810 2.27 6.34 -28.11
CA SER A 810 2.10 7.77 -28.42
C SER A 810 0.68 8.32 -28.21
N PHE A 811 -0.34 7.46 -28.17
CA PHE A 811 -1.74 7.89 -27.97
C PHE A 811 -2.14 7.99 -26.49
N ASN A 812 -1.46 7.28 -25.57
CA ASN A 812 -1.81 7.24 -24.15
C ASN A 812 -0.70 7.74 -23.20
N ALA A 813 0.56 7.85 -23.65
CA ALA A 813 1.69 8.31 -22.83
C ALA A 813 1.42 9.64 -22.08
N LYS A 814 0.70 10.59 -22.70
CA LYS A 814 0.31 11.84 -22.04
C LYS A 814 -0.68 11.61 -20.90
N ALA A 815 -1.67 10.74 -21.09
CA ALA A 815 -2.65 10.43 -20.07
C ALA A 815 -2.02 9.63 -18.92
N ILE A 816 -1.14 8.67 -19.23
CA ILE A 816 -0.33 7.94 -18.23
C ILE A 816 0.46 8.94 -17.37
N LEU A 817 1.17 9.89 -17.99
CA LEU A 817 1.90 10.93 -17.25
C LEU A 817 0.98 11.84 -16.43
N GLU A 818 -0.19 12.21 -16.94
CA GLU A 818 -1.16 13.04 -16.21
C GLU A 818 -1.66 12.31 -14.96
N GLY A 819 -2.10 11.05 -15.09
CA GLY A 819 -2.53 10.20 -13.97
C GLY A 819 -1.42 10.00 -12.93
N MET A 820 -0.20 9.66 -13.38
CA MET A 820 0.99 9.58 -12.52
C MET A 820 1.23 10.86 -11.71
N ASN A 821 1.00 12.04 -12.30
CA ASN A 821 1.18 13.31 -11.61
C ASN A 821 0.07 13.59 -10.58
N GLN A 822 -1.11 12.98 -10.71
CA GLN A 822 -2.16 13.06 -9.69
C GLN A 822 -1.74 12.32 -8.43
N TRP A 823 -1.41 11.04 -8.57
CA TRP A 823 -0.81 10.20 -7.52
C TRP A 823 0.42 10.88 -6.89
N TRP A 824 1.41 11.26 -7.70
CA TRP A 824 2.64 11.89 -7.20
C TRP A 824 2.41 13.20 -6.43
N THR A 825 1.31 13.94 -6.68
CA THR A 825 0.99 15.16 -5.92
C THR A 825 0.76 14.89 -4.43
N ASN A 826 0.31 13.68 -4.07
CA ASN A 826 0.14 13.24 -2.69
C ASN A 826 1.48 12.82 -2.07
N GLU A 827 2.14 11.82 -2.67
CA GLU A 827 3.31 11.13 -2.09
C GLU A 827 4.60 11.97 -2.03
N LYS A 828 4.71 13.02 -2.84
CA LYS A 828 5.90 13.87 -2.94
C LYS A 828 6.36 14.49 -1.61
N ARG A 829 5.45 14.67 -0.63
CA ARG A 829 5.73 15.22 0.72
C ARG A 829 6.44 14.22 1.65
N GLU A 830 6.32 12.94 1.37
CA GLU A 830 6.59 11.83 2.30
C GLU A 830 8.09 11.47 2.35
N LYS A 831 8.88 11.91 1.36
CA LYS A 831 10.24 11.40 1.01
C LYS A 831 10.29 9.89 0.72
N ASN A 832 9.13 9.26 0.59
CA ASN A 832 8.94 7.82 0.54
C ASN A 832 9.83 7.17 -0.55
N PRO A 833 10.79 6.29 -0.18
CA PRO A 833 11.72 5.68 -1.13
C PRO A 833 11.04 4.86 -2.21
N PHE A 834 9.97 4.14 -1.87
CA PHE A 834 9.19 3.36 -2.83
C PHE A 834 8.59 4.29 -3.89
N MET A 835 7.70 5.19 -3.49
CA MET A 835 7.01 6.08 -4.44
C MET A 835 7.98 6.96 -5.24
N SER A 836 9.01 7.50 -4.58
CA SER A 836 10.00 8.36 -5.24
C SER A 836 10.82 7.62 -6.30
N THR A 837 11.21 6.36 -6.05
CA THR A 837 12.00 5.58 -7.01
C THR A 837 11.12 5.07 -8.16
N PHE A 838 9.89 4.65 -7.87
CA PHE A 838 8.89 4.29 -8.89
C PHE A 838 8.53 5.45 -9.81
N TYR A 839 8.22 6.63 -9.27
CA TYR A 839 7.94 7.81 -10.09
C TYR A 839 9.14 8.18 -10.98
N ALA A 840 10.35 8.17 -10.42
CA ALA A 840 11.58 8.48 -11.16
C ALA A 840 11.84 7.49 -12.31
N ALA A 841 11.72 6.20 -12.07
CA ALA A 841 11.87 5.17 -13.10
C ALA A 841 10.83 5.34 -14.22
N SER A 842 9.57 5.54 -13.84
CA SER A 842 8.43 5.66 -14.77
C SER A 842 8.54 6.88 -15.69
N ILE A 843 8.89 8.07 -15.16
CA ILE A 843 9.15 9.25 -16.02
C ILE A 843 10.43 9.07 -16.86
N GLY A 844 11.41 8.32 -16.35
CA GLY A 844 12.61 7.93 -17.10
C GLY A 844 12.27 7.09 -18.33
N ALA A 845 11.43 6.06 -18.17
CA ALA A 845 10.95 5.21 -19.26
C ALA A 845 10.16 5.99 -20.32
N LEU A 846 9.29 6.92 -19.90
CA LEU A 846 8.58 7.81 -20.83
C LEU A 846 9.56 8.71 -21.63
N LYS A 847 10.57 9.27 -20.96
CA LYS A 847 11.60 10.09 -21.60
C LYS A 847 12.44 9.29 -22.59
N ALA A 848 12.84 8.07 -22.24
CA ALA A 848 13.62 7.18 -23.11
C ALA A 848 12.86 6.79 -24.38
N LYS A 849 11.53 6.67 -24.30
CA LYS A 849 10.63 6.50 -25.47
C LYS A 849 10.41 7.78 -26.29
N GLY A 850 10.97 8.92 -25.85
CA GLY A 850 10.88 10.20 -26.54
C GLY A 850 9.61 11.02 -26.24
N PHE A 851 8.88 10.69 -25.16
CA PHE A 851 7.72 11.46 -24.73
C PHE A 851 8.11 12.65 -23.84
N ASP A 852 7.31 13.71 -23.88
CA ASP A 852 7.52 14.90 -23.03
C ASP A 852 7.08 14.61 -21.59
N ILE A 853 8.03 14.74 -20.65
CA ILE A 853 7.81 14.57 -19.20
C ILE A 853 7.44 15.88 -18.48
N GLY A 854 7.28 16.97 -19.23
CA GLY A 854 6.93 18.28 -18.68
C GLY A 854 7.99 18.80 -17.70
N ASN A 855 7.53 19.22 -16.52
CA ASN A 855 8.36 19.83 -15.48
C ASN A 855 8.56 18.94 -14.25
N ALA A 856 8.56 17.62 -14.43
CA ALA A 856 8.67 16.63 -13.33
C ALA A 856 9.83 16.91 -12.36
N LYS A 857 9.60 16.62 -11.07
CA LYS A 857 10.56 16.79 -9.97
C LYS A 857 10.37 15.68 -8.94
N VAL A 858 11.48 15.09 -8.48
CA VAL A 858 11.52 14.01 -7.49
C VAL A 858 12.75 14.13 -6.59
N ASP A 859 12.57 13.99 -5.28
CA ASP A 859 13.63 14.13 -4.27
C ASP A 859 14.27 12.78 -3.92
N LEU A 860 15.12 12.26 -4.81
CA LEU A 860 15.84 11.01 -4.55
C LEU A 860 16.88 11.13 -3.41
N ALA A 861 17.30 12.35 -3.08
CA ALA A 861 18.16 12.60 -1.91
C ALA A 861 17.38 12.40 -0.60
N GLY A 862 16.12 12.88 -0.54
CA GLY A 862 15.19 12.62 0.54
C GLY A 862 14.88 11.13 0.73
N SER A 863 14.64 10.41 -0.37
CA SER A 863 14.50 8.94 -0.39
C SER A 863 15.74 8.23 0.17
N THR A 864 16.93 8.60 -0.34
CA THR A 864 18.20 8.03 0.14
C THR A 864 18.39 8.26 1.63
N TRP A 865 18.13 9.48 2.11
CA TRP A 865 18.15 9.81 3.54
C TRP A 865 17.19 8.90 4.32
N GLN A 866 15.95 8.73 3.89
CA GLN A 866 14.97 7.91 4.60
C GLN A 866 15.41 6.43 4.67
N MET A 867 16.01 5.87 3.62
CA MET A 867 16.60 4.51 3.67
C MET A 867 17.76 4.37 4.68
N THR A 868 18.62 5.38 4.81
CA THR A 868 19.65 5.38 5.87
C THR A 868 19.05 5.47 7.28
N ARG A 869 17.90 6.15 7.41
CA ARG A 869 17.15 6.26 8.67
C ARG A 869 16.18 5.09 8.92
N ILE A 870 16.09 4.05 8.08
CA ILE A 870 15.31 2.84 8.43
C ILE A 870 16.16 1.91 9.33
N PRO A 871 15.61 1.33 10.41
CA PRO A 871 16.30 0.38 11.28
C PRO A 871 16.95 -0.82 10.56
N ASN A 872 18.13 -1.23 11.03
CA ASN A 872 18.85 -2.41 10.52
C ASN A 872 18.17 -3.75 10.85
N ASN A 873 17.25 -3.77 11.82
CA ASN A 873 16.37 -4.90 12.10
C ASN A 873 14.89 -4.48 11.92
N PHE A 874 14.11 -5.31 11.24
CA PHE A 874 12.70 -5.05 10.92
C PHE A 874 11.72 -5.36 12.07
N ILE A 875 12.15 -5.25 13.32
CA ILE A 875 11.29 -5.54 14.46
C ILE A 875 10.33 -4.37 14.74
N ASN A 876 9.07 -4.74 14.90
CA ASN A 876 7.98 -3.90 15.39
C ASN A 876 8.12 -3.63 16.89
N PHE A 877 9.13 -2.84 17.25
CA PHE A 877 9.26 -2.31 18.60
C PHE A 877 8.20 -1.22 18.86
N ASP A 878 7.59 -1.27 20.05
CA ASP A 878 6.75 -0.18 20.56
C ASP A 878 7.59 1.11 20.67
N VAL A 879 7.14 2.19 20.04
CA VAL A 879 7.73 3.54 20.07
C VAL A 879 6.58 4.56 20.14
N LEU A 880 6.69 5.57 20.99
CA LEU A 880 5.63 6.56 21.23
C LEU A 880 6.17 7.99 21.13
N SER A 881 6.11 8.54 19.91
CA SER A 881 6.57 9.89 19.58
C SER A 881 5.53 11.00 19.83
N ALA A 882 4.31 10.67 20.28
CA ALA A 882 3.22 11.65 20.50
C ALA A 882 3.48 12.71 21.60
N ASN A 883 4.44 12.49 22.52
CA ASN A 883 4.78 13.45 23.59
C ASN A 883 5.99 14.33 23.27
N ARG A 884 6.51 14.27 22.02
CA ARG A 884 7.61 15.11 21.53
C ARG A 884 7.25 16.59 21.52
N ASN A 885 8.24 17.44 21.81
CA ASN A 885 8.07 18.89 21.98
C ASN A 885 8.68 19.72 20.84
N ASP A 886 9.40 19.03 19.96
CA ASP A 886 10.03 19.54 18.75
C ASP A 886 9.15 19.45 17.50
N VAL A 887 7.97 18.81 17.64
CA VAL A 887 6.88 18.68 16.65
C VAL A 887 5.58 19.35 17.18
N THR A 888 4.70 19.74 16.27
CA THR A 888 3.30 20.13 16.57
C THR A 888 2.35 19.11 15.95
N HIS A 889 1.23 18.80 16.62
CA HIS A 889 0.19 17.91 16.11
C HIS A 889 -0.95 18.74 15.49
N GLU A 890 -1.27 18.47 14.23
CA GLU A 890 -2.35 19.12 13.49
C GLU A 890 -3.64 18.29 13.58
N ALA A 891 -4.78 18.97 13.71
CA ALA A 891 -6.11 18.37 13.86
C ALA A 891 -6.85 18.33 12.50
N PRO A 892 -7.70 17.32 12.23
CA PRO A 892 -8.30 16.38 13.20
C PRO A 892 -7.47 15.11 13.54
N ASN A 893 -6.38 14.82 12.83
CA ASN A 893 -5.82 13.46 12.81
C ASN A 893 -4.60 13.19 13.72
N LEU A 894 -4.10 14.18 14.47
CA LEU A 894 -2.84 14.07 15.21
C LEU A 894 -1.64 13.75 14.30
N MET A 895 -1.70 14.17 13.03
CA MET A 895 -0.54 14.17 12.15
C MET A 895 0.46 15.20 12.68
N VAL A 896 1.76 14.92 12.59
CA VAL A 896 2.79 15.92 12.90
C VAL A 896 3.07 16.84 11.74
N ASP A 897 3.43 18.07 12.08
CA ASP A 897 3.86 19.12 11.16
C ASP A 897 5.04 18.76 10.24
N GLN A 898 5.92 17.87 10.70
CA GLN A 898 7.11 17.42 9.96
C GLN A 898 7.27 15.90 9.99
N LEU A 899 7.96 15.36 8.98
CA LEU A 899 8.33 13.96 8.89
C LEU A 899 9.32 13.59 9.99
N ILE A 900 8.97 12.59 10.81
CA ILE A 900 9.87 12.01 11.81
C ILE A 900 10.76 10.94 11.14
N PRO A 901 12.07 10.87 11.43
CA PRO A 901 12.94 9.83 10.89
C PRO A 901 12.46 8.41 11.23
N ARG A 902 12.57 7.48 10.27
CA ARG A 902 12.00 6.12 10.35
C ARG A 902 12.56 5.24 11.46
N ASP A 903 13.70 5.62 12.03
CA ASP A 903 14.37 4.96 13.16
C ASP A 903 13.94 5.53 14.52
N GLU A 904 13.12 6.59 14.53
CA GLU A 904 12.50 7.25 15.71
C GLU A 904 10.98 7.02 15.78
N VAL A 905 10.43 6.17 14.91
CA VAL A 905 9.02 5.70 14.92
C VAL A 905 8.96 4.17 14.88
N MET A 906 7.78 3.60 15.11
CA MET A 906 7.52 2.17 14.91
C MET A 906 7.85 1.77 13.46
N MET A 907 8.26 0.52 13.25
CA MET A 907 8.40 0.00 11.88
C MET A 907 7.02 -0.13 11.22
N SER A 908 6.94 0.20 9.94
CA SER A 908 5.74 0.08 9.10
C SER A 908 6.15 -0.14 7.64
N LYS A 909 5.20 -0.52 6.78
CA LYS A 909 5.42 -0.56 5.32
C LYS A 909 5.19 0.82 4.72
N TYR A 910 5.10 0.92 3.39
CA TYR A 910 4.88 2.21 2.72
C TYR A 910 3.40 2.53 2.50
N ASN A 911 2.52 1.54 2.51
CA ASN A 911 1.07 1.72 2.62
C ASN A 911 0.57 2.24 3.99
N THR A 912 1.29 3.18 4.62
CA THR A 912 0.95 3.70 5.95
C THR A 912 1.25 5.20 6.04
N ASN A 913 0.31 6.00 6.56
CA ASN A 913 0.51 7.42 6.84
C ASN A 913 1.68 7.65 7.82
N ILE A 914 2.83 8.08 7.29
CA ILE A 914 4.06 8.25 8.07
C ILE A 914 4.07 9.54 8.93
N PHE A 915 3.08 10.42 8.75
CA PHE A 915 2.90 11.62 9.57
C PHE A 915 2.08 11.34 10.84
N GLY A 916 1.45 10.17 10.99
CA GLY A 916 0.73 9.80 12.20
C GLY A 916 1.66 9.43 13.37
N THR A 917 1.79 10.30 14.38
CA THR A 917 2.43 9.91 15.68
C THR A 917 1.53 9.05 16.57
N MET A 918 0.24 9.00 16.24
CA MET A 918 -0.74 8.06 16.77
C MET A 918 -1.35 7.20 15.65
N ASP A 919 -0.52 6.56 14.82
CA ASP A 919 -1.00 5.39 14.09
C ASP A 919 -1.64 4.43 15.11
N ARG A 920 -2.84 3.92 14.81
CA ARG A 920 -3.61 2.97 15.62
C ARG A 920 -2.76 1.76 16.08
N ARG A 921 -1.67 1.45 15.36
CA ARG A 921 -0.67 0.41 15.64
C ARG A 921 0.42 0.81 16.66
N THR A 922 0.79 2.09 16.76
CA THR A 922 1.92 2.59 17.60
C THR A 922 1.68 2.52 19.10
N ILE A 923 0.42 2.44 19.55
CA ILE A 923 0.04 2.57 20.98
C ILE A 923 -0.41 1.22 21.58
N ASP A 924 -0.62 0.19 20.77
CA ASP A 924 -1.42 -1.00 21.14
C ASP A 924 -0.82 -2.37 20.81
N SER A 925 0.46 -2.45 20.40
CA SER A 925 1.06 -3.74 20.00
C SER A 925 1.32 -4.71 21.17
N GLY A 926 1.32 -4.21 22.41
CA GLY A 926 1.31 -5.03 23.63
C GLY A 926 2.61 -5.81 23.89
N ASN A 927 3.77 -5.19 23.68
CA ASN A 927 5.08 -5.84 23.64
C ASN A 927 5.23 -6.77 22.42
N SER A 928 5.08 -6.20 21.22
CA SER A 928 5.22 -6.91 19.95
C SER A 928 6.57 -7.62 19.82
N THR A 929 6.52 -8.94 19.72
CA THR A 929 7.63 -9.82 19.31
C THR A 929 7.56 -10.11 17.82
N LYS A 930 7.23 -9.10 16.99
CA LYS A 930 7.00 -9.27 15.54
C LYS A 930 8.10 -8.66 14.66
N LEU A 931 8.34 -9.31 13.54
CA LEU A 931 9.24 -8.89 12.44
C LEU A 931 8.41 -8.58 11.19
N GLU A 932 8.63 -7.43 10.56
CA GLU A 932 8.09 -7.09 9.24
C GLU A 932 8.92 -7.70 8.10
N SER A 933 8.31 -7.86 6.92
CA SER A 933 8.99 -8.29 5.69
C SER A 933 10.02 -7.25 5.21
N SER A 934 11.12 -7.68 4.57
CA SER A 934 12.24 -6.80 4.20
C SER A 934 12.00 -5.80 3.05
N THR A 935 10.83 -5.84 2.41
CA THR A 935 10.48 -5.08 1.19
C THR A 935 10.68 -3.57 1.30
N VAL A 936 10.64 -3.02 2.53
CA VAL A 936 10.76 -1.57 2.81
C VAL A 936 12.13 -0.97 2.45
N ILE A 937 13.23 -1.73 2.41
CA ILE A 937 14.50 -1.21 1.83
C ILE A 937 14.86 -1.93 0.54
N SER A 938 14.72 -3.26 0.49
CA SER A 938 15.25 -4.05 -0.63
C SER A 938 14.68 -3.59 -1.98
N MET A 939 13.37 -3.43 -2.06
CA MET A 939 12.67 -3.08 -3.31
C MET A 939 13.06 -1.69 -3.86
N PRO A 940 12.91 -0.56 -3.11
CA PRO A 940 13.34 0.75 -3.62
C PRO A 940 14.85 0.85 -3.83
N PHE A 941 15.67 0.15 -3.02
CA PHE A 941 17.11 0.11 -3.26
C PHE A 941 17.43 -0.57 -4.59
N TRP A 942 16.98 -1.80 -4.82
CA TRP A 942 17.31 -2.54 -6.04
C TRP A 942 16.70 -1.92 -7.30
N LEU A 943 15.55 -1.26 -7.23
CA LEU A 943 15.02 -0.47 -8.36
C LEU A 943 16.04 0.57 -8.83
N THR A 944 16.66 1.33 -7.92
CA THR A 944 17.72 2.31 -8.30
C THR A 944 19.01 1.68 -8.81
N GLN A 945 19.17 0.36 -8.66
CA GLN A 945 20.33 -0.40 -9.12
C GLN A 945 20.02 -1.26 -10.36
N ASN A 946 18.76 -1.45 -10.75
CA ASN A 946 18.40 -2.22 -11.94
C ASN A 946 19.01 -1.53 -13.18
N PRO A 947 19.81 -2.20 -14.02
CA PRO A 947 20.62 -1.52 -15.04
C PRO A 947 19.83 -0.64 -16.01
N GLU A 948 18.60 -1.01 -16.34
CA GLU A 948 17.70 -0.24 -17.22
C GLU A 948 17.15 1.00 -16.51
N ASP A 949 16.50 0.84 -15.35
CA ASP A 949 15.94 1.96 -14.58
C ASP A 949 17.03 2.94 -14.11
N ALA A 950 18.20 2.45 -13.73
CA ALA A 950 19.34 3.27 -13.31
C ALA A 950 19.79 4.20 -14.46
N ALA A 951 19.85 3.68 -15.70
CA ALA A 951 20.16 4.48 -16.88
C ALA A 951 19.05 5.51 -17.17
N TYR A 952 17.77 5.10 -17.13
CA TYR A 952 16.64 6.00 -17.29
C TYR A 952 16.64 7.15 -16.28
N VAL A 953 16.93 6.86 -15.00
CA VAL A 953 16.99 7.85 -13.92
C VAL A 953 18.23 8.75 -14.01
N GLU A 954 19.38 8.23 -14.45
CA GLU A 954 20.57 9.05 -14.72
C GLU A 954 20.29 10.07 -15.84
N GLU A 955 19.65 9.64 -16.93
CA GLU A 955 19.31 10.49 -18.08
C GLU A 955 18.35 11.64 -17.73
N LEU A 956 17.53 11.53 -16.66
CA LEU A 956 16.69 12.63 -16.18
C LEU A 956 17.51 13.87 -15.74
N GLY A 957 18.68 13.65 -15.16
CA GLY A 957 19.57 14.68 -14.63
C GLY A 957 19.11 15.32 -13.31
N SER A 958 20.05 15.89 -12.57
CA SER A 958 19.84 16.40 -11.20
C SER A 958 18.78 17.49 -11.07
N THR A 959 18.45 18.21 -12.15
CA THR A 959 17.35 19.19 -12.16
C THR A 959 15.98 18.54 -11.96
N VAL A 960 15.83 17.25 -12.25
CA VAL A 960 14.63 16.45 -11.99
C VAL A 960 14.78 15.69 -10.68
N THR A 961 15.91 15.00 -10.48
CA THR A 961 16.10 13.98 -9.43
C THR A 961 16.73 14.47 -8.11
N ALA A 962 17.23 15.70 -8.07
CA ALA A 962 17.77 16.34 -6.87
C ALA A 962 17.36 17.84 -6.81
N PRO A 963 16.06 18.15 -6.78
CA PRO A 963 15.58 19.52 -6.61
C PRO A 963 16.03 20.08 -5.25
N VAL A 964 16.36 21.37 -5.20
CA VAL A 964 16.67 22.03 -3.93
C VAL A 964 15.38 22.22 -3.13
N ASN A 965 15.11 21.32 -2.19
CA ASN A 965 14.09 21.50 -1.17
C ASN A 965 14.73 21.82 0.19
N ASN A 966 14.40 23.00 0.73
CA ASN A 966 14.91 23.51 2.01
C ASN A 966 13.78 23.81 3.02
N GLY A 967 12.52 23.44 2.75
CA GLY A 967 11.37 23.89 3.55
C GLY A 967 11.23 25.42 3.51
N THR A 968 10.99 25.97 2.31
CA THR A 968 10.86 27.43 2.05
C THR A 968 9.56 27.83 1.37
N GLU A 969 8.66 26.85 1.20
CA GLU A 969 7.27 26.95 0.85
C GLU A 969 6.58 28.04 1.67
N SER A 970 5.65 28.75 1.03
CA SER A 970 4.83 29.77 1.66
C SER A 970 3.45 29.79 1.04
N ILE A 971 2.44 30.21 1.81
CA ILE A 971 1.05 30.34 1.38
C ILE A 971 0.55 31.77 1.60
N LYS A 972 -0.19 32.32 0.64
CA LYS A 972 -0.74 33.69 0.68
C LYS A 972 -2.08 33.75 -0.01
N TYR A 973 -2.93 34.69 0.42
CA TYR A 973 -4.15 35.04 -0.31
C TYR A 973 -3.81 35.52 -1.73
N PRO A 974 -4.44 34.98 -2.78
CA PRO A 974 -4.21 35.43 -4.14
C PRO A 974 -4.94 36.74 -4.46
N THR A 975 -4.44 37.48 -5.45
CA THR A 975 -4.86 38.87 -5.73
C THR A 975 -6.11 38.98 -6.62
N ASN A 976 -6.60 37.86 -7.16
CA ASN A 976 -7.69 37.77 -8.16
C ASN A 976 -9.03 37.26 -7.59
N LEU A 977 -9.14 36.99 -6.28
CA LEU A 977 -10.32 36.38 -5.65
C LEU A 977 -11.67 37.05 -5.98
N ALA A 978 -11.70 38.39 -6.05
CA ALA A 978 -12.89 39.15 -6.41
C ALA A 978 -13.27 38.97 -7.90
N THR A 979 -12.28 38.80 -8.78
CA THR A 979 -12.47 38.55 -10.21
C THR A 979 -12.92 37.10 -10.48
N MET A 980 -12.46 36.14 -9.67
CA MET A 980 -12.93 34.74 -9.72
C MET A 980 -14.40 34.59 -9.30
N ASN A 981 -14.87 35.50 -8.43
CA ASN A 981 -16.20 35.47 -7.80
C ASN A 981 -17.00 36.77 -8.08
N PRO A 982 -17.30 37.12 -9.35
CA PRO A 982 -17.86 38.43 -9.72
C PRO A 982 -19.28 38.70 -9.20
N HIS A 983 -19.95 37.70 -8.63
CA HIS A 983 -21.30 37.78 -8.09
C HIS A 983 -21.36 37.64 -6.56
N ALA A 984 -20.25 37.30 -5.90
CA ALA A 984 -20.19 37.15 -4.45
C ALA A 984 -19.84 38.47 -3.76
N LYS A 985 -20.34 38.67 -2.53
CA LYS A 985 -19.97 39.83 -1.71
C LYS A 985 -18.69 39.51 -0.95
N TYR A 986 -17.55 39.92 -1.49
CA TYR A 986 -16.23 39.70 -0.91
C TYR A 986 -15.67 40.96 -0.23
N ASN A 987 -15.25 40.85 1.03
CA ASN A 987 -14.46 41.85 1.74
C ASN A 987 -12.98 41.42 1.73
N ALA A 988 -12.12 42.20 1.07
CA ALA A 988 -10.71 41.90 0.93
C ALA A 988 -9.89 42.14 2.22
N ASP A 989 -10.30 43.08 3.09
CA ASP A 989 -9.55 43.40 4.32
C ASP A 989 -9.73 42.32 5.40
N THR A 990 -10.84 41.59 5.35
CA THR A 990 -11.19 40.52 6.31
C THR A 990 -11.31 39.14 5.65
N HIS A 991 -10.93 39.04 4.36
CA HIS A 991 -11.09 37.85 3.51
C HIS A 991 -12.42 37.11 3.69
N THR A 992 -13.52 37.88 3.77
CA THR A 992 -14.86 37.38 4.12
C THR A 992 -15.77 37.36 2.89
N PHE A 993 -16.42 36.23 2.63
CA PHE A 993 -17.49 36.09 1.65
C PHE A 993 -18.87 36.10 2.33
N THR A 994 -19.86 36.71 1.68
CA THR A 994 -21.28 36.59 2.05
C THR A 994 -22.09 36.09 0.85
N ILE A 995 -22.75 34.95 1.02
CA ILE A 995 -23.44 34.16 -0.02
C ILE A 995 -24.84 33.72 0.46
N ASN A 996 -25.73 33.35 -0.46
CA ASN A 996 -27.02 32.76 -0.08
C ASN A 996 -26.92 31.24 0.14
N VAL A 997 -27.95 30.63 0.74
CA VAL A 997 -28.13 29.17 0.70
C VAL A 997 -28.25 28.71 -0.76
N GLY A 998 -27.45 27.72 -1.12
CA GLY A 998 -27.30 27.19 -2.48
C GLY A 998 -26.41 28.02 -3.41
N ASP A 999 -25.81 29.13 -2.96
CA ASP A 999 -24.73 29.77 -3.71
C ASP A 999 -23.38 29.16 -3.32
N SER A 1000 -22.41 29.18 -4.26
CA SER A 1000 -21.04 28.70 -4.04
C SER A 1000 -20.01 29.80 -4.31
N VAL A 1001 -18.91 29.79 -3.56
CA VAL A 1001 -17.74 30.65 -3.81
C VAL A 1001 -16.46 29.85 -4.00
N LYS A 1002 -15.59 30.38 -4.85
CA LYS A 1002 -14.27 29.84 -5.17
C LYS A 1002 -13.24 30.45 -4.22
N LEU A 1003 -12.55 29.59 -3.50
CA LEU A 1003 -11.40 29.87 -2.65
C LEU A 1003 -10.14 29.43 -3.41
N ASP A 1004 -8.99 30.04 -3.10
CA ASP A 1004 -7.74 29.81 -3.80
C ASP A 1004 -6.58 30.21 -2.88
N ALA A 1005 -5.44 29.51 -2.94
CA ALA A 1005 -4.29 29.75 -2.10
C ALA A 1005 -3.01 29.77 -2.94
N LYS A 1006 -2.30 30.90 -2.95
CA LYS A 1006 -1.05 30.99 -3.71
C LYS A 1006 0.09 30.37 -2.92
N THR A 1007 0.58 29.21 -3.37
CA THR A 1007 1.77 28.56 -2.81
C THR A 1007 3.04 28.81 -3.60
N THR A 1008 4.17 28.41 -3.01
CA THR A 1008 5.52 28.42 -3.58
C THR A 1008 6.26 27.19 -3.04
N GLY A 1009 7.34 26.74 -3.71
CA GLY A 1009 8.18 25.64 -3.23
C GLY A 1009 8.31 24.45 -4.20
N TYR A 1010 8.82 23.34 -3.69
CA TYR A 1010 8.94 22.05 -4.37
C TYR A 1010 7.64 21.24 -4.24
N ILE A 1011 7.10 21.06 -3.03
CA ILE A 1011 5.87 20.27 -2.84
C ILE A 1011 4.71 20.97 -3.54
N LYS A 1012 4.46 22.21 -3.12
CA LYS A 1012 3.26 22.98 -3.48
C LYS A 1012 2.01 22.10 -3.36
N ASN A 1013 1.57 21.84 -2.14
CA ASN A 1013 0.29 21.18 -1.88
C ASN A 1013 -0.45 21.97 -0.79
N VAL A 1014 -1.78 22.06 -0.89
CA VAL A 1014 -2.65 22.79 0.03
C VAL A 1014 -3.77 21.89 0.49
N SER A 1015 -3.78 21.59 1.78
CA SER A 1015 -4.94 20.97 2.41
C SER A 1015 -5.93 22.07 2.78
N TRP A 1016 -7.21 21.77 2.59
CA TRP A 1016 -8.33 22.63 2.94
C TRP A 1016 -9.12 21.98 4.08
N SER A 1017 -9.48 22.77 5.08
CA SER A 1017 -10.34 22.34 6.19
C SER A 1017 -11.35 23.40 6.58
N THR A 1018 -12.47 23.00 7.18
CA THR A 1018 -13.49 23.92 7.70
C THR A 1018 -13.87 23.60 9.14
N ASN A 1019 -14.34 24.62 9.87
CA ASN A 1019 -14.98 24.43 11.18
C ASN A 1019 -16.46 24.02 11.08
N ALA A 1020 -16.98 23.77 9.87
CA ALA A 1020 -18.34 23.26 9.62
C ALA A 1020 -18.41 21.72 9.52
N TRP A 1021 -17.27 21.05 9.30
CA TRP A 1021 -17.13 19.59 9.42
C TRP A 1021 -17.06 19.18 10.90
N ASP A 1022 -17.47 17.96 11.25
CA ASP A 1022 -17.34 17.47 12.63
C ASP A 1022 -15.87 17.20 12.94
N GLN A 1023 -15.26 17.97 13.85
CA GLN A 1023 -13.84 17.87 14.13
C GLN A 1023 -13.60 16.88 15.28
N ALA A 1024 -12.91 15.77 14.98
CA ALA A 1024 -12.29 14.95 16.00
C ALA A 1024 -11.21 15.76 16.75
N GLY A 1025 -11.17 15.67 18.08
CA GLY A 1025 -10.21 16.42 18.89
C GLY A 1025 -10.47 16.35 20.40
N TYR A 1026 -9.68 17.12 21.16
CA TYR A 1026 -9.59 17.02 22.62
C TYR A 1026 -9.76 18.35 23.36
N ARG A 1027 -10.20 18.25 24.62
CA ARG A 1027 -10.41 19.36 25.53
C ARG A 1027 -10.00 18.96 26.96
N ASN A 1028 -8.77 19.30 27.34
CA ASN A 1028 -8.13 19.05 28.65
C ASN A 1028 -7.65 17.61 28.92
N GLY A 1029 -7.10 16.89 27.93
CA GLY A 1029 -6.78 15.46 28.10
C GLY A 1029 -8.03 14.61 28.36
N LEU A 1030 -9.15 15.11 27.85
CA LEU A 1030 -10.45 14.48 27.79
C LEU A 1030 -11.08 14.84 26.44
N PRO A 1031 -11.89 13.97 25.85
CA PRO A 1031 -12.74 14.31 24.72
C PRO A 1031 -14.19 14.49 25.21
N ALA A 1032 -14.93 15.55 24.88
CA ALA A 1032 -15.03 16.23 23.60
C ALA A 1032 -15.50 15.32 22.45
N GLN A 1033 -16.46 15.86 21.72
CA GLN A 1033 -16.59 15.88 20.26
C GLN A 1033 -16.40 17.39 20.00
N ILE A 1034 -15.43 17.81 19.16
CA ILE A 1034 -15.42 19.21 18.72
C ILE A 1034 -16.41 19.29 17.58
N ASN A 1035 -17.69 19.12 17.95
CA ASN A 1035 -18.80 19.49 17.09
C ASN A 1035 -18.44 20.84 16.52
N ALA A 1036 -18.40 20.95 15.19
CA ALA A 1036 -18.69 22.22 14.54
C ALA A 1036 -19.87 22.82 15.31
N GLU A 1037 -19.68 24.01 15.89
CA GLU A 1037 -20.62 24.58 16.88
C GLU A 1037 -22.04 24.30 16.41
N ALA A 1038 -22.99 23.83 17.23
CA ALA A 1038 -24.21 23.18 16.68
C ALA A 1038 -25.08 24.05 15.71
N ASN A 1039 -24.77 25.34 15.59
CA ASN A 1039 -25.31 26.31 14.63
C ASN A 1039 -24.45 26.53 13.35
N VAL A 1040 -23.34 25.79 13.22
CA VAL A 1040 -22.22 25.90 12.26
C VAL A 1040 -21.92 24.56 11.58
N SER A 1041 -22.18 23.42 12.25
CA SER A 1041 -22.15 22.10 11.60
C SER A 1041 -22.99 22.10 10.33
N GLN A 1042 -22.46 21.62 9.20
CA GLN A 1042 -23.12 21.66 7.88
C GLN A 1042 -23.60 23.08 7.46
N VAL A 1043 -22.94 24.18 7.84
CA VAL A 1043 -23.23 25.52 7.27
C VAL A 1043 -22.72 25.64 5.84
N ILE A 1044 -21.56 25.06 5.57
CA ILE A 1044 -21.03 24.92 4.22
C ILE A 1044 -20.68 23.47 3.91
N ASP A 1045 -20.74 23.17 2.63
CA ASP A 1045 -19.98 22.11 1.96
C ASP A 1045 -18.62 22.73 1.51
N LEU A 1046 -17.55 21.95 1.50
CA LEU A 1046 -16.21 22.37 1.11
C LEU A 1046 -15.56 21.31 0.22
N ARG A 1047 -15.32 21.61 -1.05
CA ARG A 1047 -14.71 20.69 -2.02
C ARG A 1047 -13.41 21.23 -2.59
N ASN A 1048 -12.38 20.38 -2.70
CA ASN A 1048 -11.14 20.73 -3.41
C ASN A 1048 -11.36 20.74 -4.94
N ILE A 1049 -10.66 21.64 -5.64
CA ILE A 1049 -10.68 21.72 -7.11
C ILE A 1049 -9.63 20.75 -7.68
N ALA A 1050 -10.07 19.79 -8.50
CA ALA A 1050 -9.24 18.78 -9.15
C ALA A 1050 -9.15 19.03 -10.65
N THR A 1051 -7.94 19.00 -11.21
CA THR A 1051 -7.73 19.21 -12.65
C THR A 1051 -8.05 17.96 -13.50
N TYR A 1052 -9.24 17.38 -13.32
CA TYR A 1052 -9.91 16.60 -14.36
C TYR A 1052 -11.41 16.95 -14.39
N GLY A 1053 -11.91 17.38 -15.55
CA GLY A 1053 -13.35 17.58 -15.80
C GLY A 1053 -14.07 18.76 -15.09
N ASP A 1054 -13.53 19.30 -14.00
CA ASP A 1054 -14.24 20.13 -12.99
C ASP A 1054 -15.39 21.04 -13.50
N GLU A 1055 -16.62 20.57 -13.27
CA GLU A 1055 -17.87 21.29 -13.55
C GLU A 1055 -18.12 22.40 -12.52
N GLY A 1056 -17.56 23.59 -12.74
CA GLY A 1056 -17.73 24.71 -11.78
C GLY A 1056 -17.61 26.13 -12.33
N ASN A 1057 -17.55 26.30 -13.66
CA ASN A 1057 -17.23 27.58 -14.31
C ASN A 1057 -15.90 28.21 -13.81
N VAL A 1058 -14.91 27.37 -13.54
CA VAL A 1058 -13.48 27.71 -13.33
C VAL A 1058 -12.71 26.73 -14.17
N ARG A 1059 -11.86 27.22 -15.07
CA ARG A 1059 -10.84 26.38 -15.66
C ARG A 1059 -9.65 26.34 -14.70
N PRO A 1060 -8.86 25.25 -14.63
CA PRO A 1060 -7.60 25.25 -13.88
C PRO A 1060 -6.61 26.37 -14.24
N THR A 1061 -6.83 27.07 -15.37
CA THR A 1061 -6.12 28.28 -15.80
C THR A 1061 -6.56 29.58 -15.12
N ASP A 1062 -7.61 29.54 -14.30
CA ASP A 1062 -8.22 30.71 -13.66
C ASP A 1062 -7.87 30.80 -12.16
N LEU A 1063 -7.16 29.79 -11.64
CA LEU A 1063 -6.58 29.74 -10.29
C LEU A 1063 -5.24 30.50 -10.23
N SER A 1064 -4.74 30.74 -9.02
CA SER A 1064 -3.51 31.51 -8.76
C SER A 1064 -2.23 30.89 -9.31
N VAL A 1065 -2.28 29.61 -9.69
CA VAL A 1065 -1.18 28.86 -10.33
C VAL A 1065 -1.76 27.89 -11.36
N ASN A 1066 -1.58 28.21 -12.65
CA ASN A 1066 -2.22 27.48 -13.75
C ASN A 1066 -1.80 26.01 -13.80
N GLY A 1067 -2.77 25.09 -13.68
CA GLY A 1067 -2.51 23.65 -13.76
C GLY A 1067 -1.87 23.06 -12.49
N GLU A 1068 -2.03 23.72 -11.34
CA GLU A 1068 -1.63 23.20 -10.04
C GLU A 1068 -2.80 23.35 -9.02
N TYR A 1069 -2.91 22.43 -8.06
CA TYR A 1069 -4.13 22.16 -7.29
C TYR A 1069 -4.23 22.98 -5.98
N TYR A 1070 -4.64 24.26 -6.04
CA TYR A 1070 -4.77 25.11 -4.82
C TYR A 1070 -6.12 25.83 -4.67
N GLY A 1071 -7.17 25.36 -5.35
CA GLY A 1071 -8.51 25.92 -5.27
C GLY A 1071 -9.47 25.06 -4.45
N ALA A 1072 -10.53 25.66 -3.92
CA ALA A 1072 -11.65 24.96 -3.31
C ALA A 1072 -12.99 25.69 -3.59
N TYR A 1073 -14.11 24.96 -3.58
CA TYR A 1073 -15.46 25.51 -3.55
C TYR A 1073 -16.03 25.45 -2.14
N ALA A 1074 -16.66 26.52 -1.68
CA ALA A 1074 -17.52 26.51 -0.50
C ALA A 1074 -18.97 26.80 -0.91
N THR A 1075 -19.87 25.82 -0.79
CA THR A 1075 -21.31 25.99 -1.04
C THR A 1075 -22.07 26.21 0.26
N GLY A 1076 -22.95 27.21 0.31
CA GLY A 1076 -23.77 27.47 1.48
C GLY A 1076 -24.94 26.49 1.62
N LEU A 1077 -24.91 25.59 2.62
CA LEU A 1077 -25.94 24.58 2.85
C LEU A 1077 -27.11 25.09 3.70
N LYS A 1078 -26.83 25.90 4.73
CA LYS A 1078 -27.86 26.54 5.57
C LYS A 1078 -27.34 27.83 6.21
N PRO A 1079 -28.22 28.74 6.70
CA PRO A 1079 -27.78 30.04 7.19
C PRO A 1079 -26.90 29.94 8.45
N GLY A 1080 -25.75 30.61 8.43
CA GLY A 1080 -24.76 30.60 9.51
C GLY A 1080 -23.43 31.22 9.08
N THR A 1081 -22.39 31.05 9.89
CA THR A 1081 -21.02 31.50 9.57
C THR A 1081 -20.03 30.36 9.81
N ALA A 1082 -19.20 30.08 8.81
CA ALA A 1082 -18.11 29.10 8.89
C ALA A 1082 -16.76 29.75 8.54
N THR A 1083 -15.67 29.10 8.90
CA THR A 1083 -14.30 29.46 8.54
C THR A 1083 -13.65 28.32 7.77
N VAL A 1084 -13.05 28.63 6.62
CA VAL A 1084 -12.27 27.69 5.81
C VAL A 1084 -10.79 28.06 5.93
N THR A 1085 -9.93 27.10 6.26
CA THR A 1085 -8.48 27.30 6.39
C THR A 1085 -7.75 26.48 5.32
N ALA A 1086 -6.78 27.11 4.67
CA ALA A 1086 -5.82 26.48 3.78
C ALA A 1086 -4.44 26.49 4.44
N TYR A 1087 -3.72 25.37 4.37
CA TYR A 1087 -2.36 25.25 4.92
C TYR A 1087 -1.44 24.50 3.96
N VAL A 1088 -0.16 24.86 3.99
CA VAL A 1088 0.88 24.15 3.22
C VAL A 1088 1.00 22.73 3.76
N ILE A 1089 0.92 21.73 2.88
CA ILE A 1089 1.29 20.36 3.20
C ILE A 1089 2.72 20.15 2.73
N ASP A 1090 3.65 20.05 3.67
CA ASP A 1090 5.06 19.84 3.38
C ASP A 1090 5.72 19.18 4.59
N GLY A 1091 6.26 17.97 4.41
CA GLY A 1091 6.83 17.18 5.49
C GLY A 1091 8.15 17.70 6.08
N PHE A 1092 8.58 18.91 5.72
CA PHE A 1092 9.86 19.50 6.12
C PHE A 1092 9.66 20.66 7.13
N PHE A 1093 8.42 21.08 7.46
CA PHE A 1093 8.13 22.26 8.28
C PHE A 1093 7.82 21.98 9.76
N ARG A 1094 8.49 22.71 10.67
CA ARG A 1094 8.16 22.72 12.12
C ARG A 1094 6.93 23.56 12.52
N THR A 1095 6.20 24.11 11.55
CA THR A 1095 4.94 24.85 11.71
C THR A 1095 4.39 25.13 10.30
N PRO A 1096 3.23 24.57 9.89
CA PRO A 1096 2.66 24.86 8.58
C PRO A 1096 2.23 26.32 8.46
N ALA A 1097 2.57 26.96 7.34
CA ALA A 1097 2.02 28.26 7.00
C ALA A 1097 0.55 28.11 6.58
N LYS A 1098 -0.32 29.07 6.95
CA LYS A 1098 -1.77 29.00 6.68
C LYS A 1098 -2.45 30.34 6.40
N ILE A 1099 -3.59 30.28 5.72
CA ILE A 1099 -4.53 31.39 5.49
C ILE A 1099 -5.96 30.94 5.82
N THR A 1100 -6.83 31.88 6.20
CA THR A 1100 -8.23 31.58 6.60
C THR A 1100 -9.23 32.52 5.92
N TYR A 1101 -10.33 31.96 5.44
CA TYR A 1101 -11.50 32.65 4.90
C TYR A 1101 -12.67 32.56 5.86
N THR A 1102 -13.54 33.57 5.87
CA THR A 1102 -14.82 33.53 6.58
C THR A 1102 -15.96 33.50 5.57
N ILE A 1103 -16.87 32.53 5.70
CA ILE A 1103 -18.02 32.34 4.81
C ILE A 1103 -19.30 32.59 5.61
N ASN A 1104 -20.04 33.64 5.26
CA ASN A 1104 -21.35 33.95 5.83
C ASN A 1104 -22.45 33.49 4.86
N VAL A 1105 -23.27 32.53 5.28
CA VAL A 1105 -24.40 32.00 4.51
C VAL A 1105 -25.69 32.65 5.02
N VAL A 1106 -26.49 33.22 4.12
CA VAL A 1106 -27.77 33.87 4.45
C VAL A 1106 -28.96 33.26 3.72
N ASP A 1107 -30.13 33.27 4.35
CA ASP A 1107 -31.41 33.05 3.68
C ASP A 1107 -32.23 34.34 3.79
N HIS A 1108 -32.42 35.02 2.66
CA HIS A 1108 -33.19 36.25 2.61
C HIS A 1108 -34.71 36.03 2.73
N LYS A 1109 -35.24 34.84 2.42
CA LYS A 1109 -36.67 34.51 2.56
C LYS A 1109 -37.08 34.24 4.01
N LYS A 1110 -36.13 33.89 4.88
CA LYS A 1110 -36.27 33.73 6.34
C LYS A 1110 -36.63 35.03 7.08
N SER A 1111 -36.24 36.19 6.55
CA SER A 1111 -36.49 37.52 7.15
C SER A 1111 -37.44 38.40 6.32
N GLU A 1112 -38.04 37.84 5.27
CA GLU A 1112 -39.07 38.50 4.47
C GLU A 1112 -40.43 38.50 5.19
N LYS A 1113 -41.41 39.22 4.61
CA LYS A 1113 -42.80 39.17 5.07
C LYS A 1113 -43.37 37.76 4.96
N THR A 1114 -44.04 37.34 6.04
CA THR A 1114 -44.85 36.12 6.15
C THR A 1114 -45.84 35.99 4.98
N ILE A 1115 -46.17 34.76 4.57
CA ILE A 1115 -47.13 34.46 3.50
C ILE A 1115 -48.21 33.45 3.95
N ALA A 1116 -49.31 33.33 3.19
CA ALA A 1116 -50.38 32.33 3.41
C ALA A 1116 -50.59 31.43 2.17
N PRO A 1117 -49.57 30.65 1.73
CA PRO A 1117 -49.76 29.68 0.67
C PRO A 1117 -50.72 28.58 1.12
N THR A 1118 -51.56 28.08 0.21
CA THR A 1118 -52.27 26.80 0.36
C THR A 1118 -51.39 25.61 -0.03
N LYS A 1119 -50.38 25.85 -0.87
CA LYS A 1119 -49.36 24.90 -1.29
C LYS A 1119 -48.05 25.65 -1.52
N LEU A 1120 -46.94 25.07 -1.04
CA LEU A 1120 -45.60 25.61 -1.23
C LEU A 1120 -45.08 25.25 -2.64
N ASP A 1121 -44.25 26.14 -3.17
CA ASP A 1121 -43.68 26.01 -4.51
C ASP A 1121 -42.24 26.55 -4.57
N LYS A 1122 -41.62 26.45 -5.75
CA LYS A 1122 -40.26 26.98 -6.01
C LYS A 1122 -40.11 28.50 -5.88
N ASN A 1123 -41.20 29.24 -5.70
CA ASN A 1123 -41.20 30.70 -5.48
C ASN A 1123 -41.36 31.06 -3.98
N SER A 1124 -41.79 30.10 -3.17
CA SER A 1124 -41.98 30.23 -1.73
C SER A 1124 -40.65 30.35 -0.96
N PHE A 1125 -39.58 29.77 -1.51
CA PHE A 1125 -38.23 29.71 -0.91
C PHE A 1125 -37.17 30.46 -1.73
N ALA A 1126 -35.98 30.62 -1.16
CA ALA A 1126 -34.89 31.41 -1.73
C ALA A 1126 -34.05 30.66 -2.77
N TYR A 1127 -34.59 29.61 -3.42
CA TYR A 1127 -33.79 28.72 -4.27
C TYR A 1127 -33.02 29.51 -5.35
N PRO A 1128 -31.71 29.24 -5.53
CA PRO A 1128 -30.90 29.89 -6.54
C PRO A 1128 -31.37 29.52 -7.95
N THR A 1129 -30.97 30.31 -8.94
CA THR A 1129 -31.40 30.14 -10.34
C THR A 1129 -31.01 28.76 -10.90
N TRP A 1130 -29.82 28.25 -10.58
CA TRP A 1130 -29.37 26.94 -11.06
C TRP A 1130 -30.26 25.81 -10.53
N LEU A 1131 -30.64 25.84 -9.25
CA LEU A 1131 -31.50 24.82 -8.64
C LEU A 1131 -32.91 24.86 -9.22
N LYS A 1132 -33.45 26.07 -9.47
CA LYS A 1132 -34.73 26.26 -10.17
C LYS A 1132 -34.72 25.74 -11.61
N ASN A 1133 -33.57 25.74 -12.27
CA ASN A 1133 -33.38 25.18 -13.59
C ASN A 1133 -33.29 23.65 -13.54
N ALA A 1134 -32.52 23.08 -12.59
CA ALA A 1134 -32.44 21.63 -12.37
C ALA A 1134 -33.83 21.03 -12.08
N MET A 1135 -34.61 21.66 -11.19
CA MET A 1135 -36.01 21.33 -10.89
C MET A 1135 -36.98 21.41 -12.10
N ALA A 1136 -36.53 21.91 -13.25
CA ALA A 1136 -37.33 22.02 -14.47
C ALA A 1136 -36.87 21.07 -15.60
N GLU A 1137 -35.84 20.25 -15.37
CA GLU A 1137 -35.32 19.31 -16.37
C GLU A 1137 -36.27 18.11 -16.57
N SER A 1138 -36.49 17.72 -17.82
CA SER A 1138 -37.48 16.68 -18.18
C SER A 1138 -37.05 15.24 -17.89
N LYS A 1139 -35.80 15.04 -17.48
CA LYS A 1139 -35.20 13.73 -17.12
C LYS A 1139 -34.76 13.69 -15.65
N LEU A 1140 -35.25 14.61 -14.83
CA LEU A 1140 -34.95 14.68 -13.40
C LEU A 1140 -35.22 13.33 -12.71
N ASN A 1141 -34.32 12.91 -11.83
CA ASN A 1141 -34.36 11.65 -11.06
C ASN A 1141 -34.36 10.39 -11.96
N THR A 1142 -33.64 10.44 -13.10
CA THR A 1142 -33.42 9.26 -13.96
C THR A 1142 -31.93 9.07 -14.24
N ASP A 1143 -31.48 7.82 -14.32
CA ASP A 1143 -30.06 7.46 -14.42
C ASP A 1143 -29.30 8.27 -15.51
N GLY A 1144 -28.12 8.76 -15.17
CA GLY A 1144 -27.32 9.65 -16.04
C GLY A 1144 -27.80 11.11 -16.09
N ASN A 1145 -28.73 11.52 -15.22
CA ASN A 1145 -29.27 12.88 -15.15
C ASN A 1145 -29.38 13.34 -13.68
N LYS A 1146 -29.62 14.64 -13.46
CA LYS A 1146 -29.67 15.25 -12.12
C LYS A 1146 -30.75 14.67 -11.23
N PHE A 1147 -30.49 14.64 -9.93
CA PHE A 1147 -31.45 14.32 -8.88
C PHE A 1147 -31.86 15.59 -8.11
N VAL A 1148 -33.16 15.76 -7.86
CA VAL A 1148 -33.70 16.70 -6.87
C VAL A 1148 -34.86 16.04 -6.12
N GLU A 1149 -34.76 16.04 -4.79
CA GLU A 1149 -35.87 15.80 -3.87
C GLU A 1149 -36.06 17.04 -2.97
N VAL A 1150 -37.32 17.36 -2.64
CA VAL A 1150 -37.65 18.41 -1.67
C VAL A 1150 -38.58 17.84 -0.59
N ARG A 1151 -38.18 17.97 0.68
CA ARG A 1151 -38.98 17.57 1.84
C ARG A 1151 -39.32 18.78 2.70
N TYR A 1152 -40.55 18.87 3.19
CA TYR A 1152 -41.05 19.99 3.99
C TYR A 1152 -41.33 19.60 5.45
N GLU A 1153 -40.91 20.46 6.39
CA GLU A 1153 -41.20 20.33 7.83
C GLU A 1153 -41.73 21.65 8.39
N SER A 1154 -42.67 21.60 9.33
CA SER A 1154 -43.16 22.79 10.06
C SER A 1154 -42.56 22.90 11.46
N SER A 1155 -42.05 24.08 11.82
CA SER A 1155 -41.57 24.37 13.17
C SER A 1155 -42.67 24.46 14.23
N SER A 1156 -43.95 24.37 13.84
CA SER A 1156 -45.09 24.19 14.75
C SER A 1156 -46.20 23.42 14.02
N PRO A 1157 -46.12 22.08 13.95
CA PRO A 1157 -47.10 21.24 13.26
C PRO A 1157 -48.53 21.38 13.82
N ASP A 1158 -48.67 21.84 15.07
CA ASP A 1158 -49.95 22.08 15.74
C ASP A 1158 -50.61 23.41 15.38
N ASP A 1159 -49.83 24.41 14.95
CA ASP A 1159 -50.34 25.68 14.45
C ASP A 1159 -50.49 25.66 12.92
N VAL A 1160 -49.51 25.09 12.22
CA VAL A 1160 -49.49 24.92 10.76
C VAL A 1160 -48.94 23.54 10.42
N ALA A 1161 -49.76 22.65 9.87
CA ALA A 1161 -49.29 21.40 9.29
C ALA A 1161 -48.88 21.60 7.83
N VAL A 1162 -47.86 20.87 7.39
CA VAL A 1162 -47.42 20.79 6.00
C VAL A 1162 -47.30 19.33 5.61
N ASP A 1163 -47.72 18.98 4.40
CA ASP A 1163 -47.46 17.67 3.81
C ASP A 1163 -46.01 17.60 3.33
N SER A 1164 -45.28 16.56 3.74
CA SER A 1164 -43.82 16.50 3.61
C SER A 1164 -43.32 16.38 2.18
N GLU A 1165 -44.12 15.86 1.25
CA GLU A 1165 -43.72 15.60 -0.14
C GLU A 1165 -44.38 16.60 -1.10
N THR A 1166 -45.68 16.86 -0.92
CA THR A 1166 -46.44 17.73 -1.81
C THR A 1166 -46.33 19.21 -1.44
N GLY A 1167 -45.97 19.54 -0.19
CA GLY A 1167 -45.91 20.91 0.32
C GLY A 1167 -47.27 21.57 0.54
N GLU A 1168 -48.36 20.79 0.63
CA GLU A 1168 -49.70 21.32 0.94
C GLU A 1168 -49.79 21.81 2.39
N VAL A 1169 -50.36 23.00 2.61
CA VAL A 1169 -50.30 23.69 3.91
C VAL A 1169 -51.69 23.82 4.54
N THR A 1170 -51.82 23.31 5.76
CA THR A 1170 -53.05 23.37 6.56
C THR A 1170 -52.85 24.19 7.82
N TYR A 1171 -53.47 25.38 7.87
CA TYR A 1171 -53.46 26.26 9.05
C TYR A 1171 -54.48 25.79 10.08
N LYS A 1172 -53.99 25.25 11.20
CA LYS A 1172 -54.82 24.82 12.35
C LYS A 1172 -55.15 26.00 13.26
N THR A 1173 -54.25 26.97 13.39
CA THR A 1173 -54.45 28.19 14.17
C THR A 1173 -54.07 29.45 13.37
N ASP A 1174 -54.18 30.61 14.00
CA ASP A 1174 -53.78 31.91 13.46
C ASP A 1174 -52.29 32.25 13.73
N LYS A 1175 -51.57 31.41 14.50
CA LYS A 1175 -50.15 31.65 14.82
C LYS A 1175 -49.26 31.42 13.60
N PRO A 1176 -48.13 32.14 13.47
CA PRO A 1176 -47.14 31.85 12.45
C PRO A 1176 -46.31 30.61 12.79
N ALA A 1177 -45.83 29.92 11.76
CA ALA A 1177 -44.81 28.88 11.85
C ALA A 1177 -43.73 29.13 10.78
N ASN A 1178 -42.53 28.60 10.98
CA ASN A 1178 -41.54 28.51 9.91
C ASN A 1178 -41.68 27.15 9.23
N ILE A 1179 -41.83 27.13 7.91
CA ILE A 1179 -41.64 25.93 7.13
C ILE A 1179 -40.18 25.85 6.71
N ILE A 1180 -39.60 24.67 6.89
CA ILE A 1180 -38.26 24.30 6.49
C ILE A 1180 -38.41 23.44 5.23
N ALA A 1181 -37.66 23.77 4.17
CA ALA A 1181 -37.53 22.94 2.98
C ALA A 1181 -36.11 22.39 2.92
N THR A 1182 -35.98 21.08 3.10
CA THR A 1182 -34.74 20.34 2.89
C THR A 1182 -34.71 19.89 1.44
N VAL A 1183 -33.69 20.33 0.70
CA VAL A 1183 -33.50 19.96 -0.71
C VAL A 1183 -32.28 19.06 -0.80
N VAL A 1184 -32.48 17.82 -1.26
CA VAL A 1184 -31.40 16.93 -1.67
C VAL A 1184 -31.17 17.16 -3.16
N TYR A 1185 -29.98 17.65 -3.52
CA TYR A 1185 -29.54 17.80 -4.91
C TYR A 1185 -28.41 16.83 -5.21
N SER A 1186 -28.38 16.29 -6.43
CA SER A 1186 -27.16 15.77 -7.05
C SER A 1186 -27.14 16.09 -8.55
N ALA A 1187 -25.96 16.35 -9.09
CA ALA A 1187 -25.70 16.39 -10.52
C ALA A 1187 -25.97 15.04 -11.22
N MET A 1188 -25.99 13.92 -10.49
CA MET A 1188 -26.09 12.57 -11.04
C MET A 1188 -27.07 11.68 -10.26
N THR A 1189 -27.87 10.90 -10.99
CA THR A 1189 -28.69 9.80 -10.49
C THR A 1189 -28.11 8.50 -11.02
N ILE A 1190 -27.95 7.47 -10.19
CA ILE A 1190 -27.60 6.12 -10.64
C ILE A 1190 -28.35 5.10 -9.77
N ASN A 1191 -28.96 4.09 -10.41
CA ASN A 1191 -29.86 3.11 -9.79
C ASN A 1191 -31.12 3.76 -9.18
N GLY A 1192 -31.54 4.94 -9.68
CA GLY A 1192 -32.65 5.72 -9.13
C GLY A 1192 -32.34 6.56 -7.88
N GLU A 1193 -31.13 6.46 -7.33
CA GLU A 1193 -30.70 7.16 -6.11
C GLU A 1193 -29.74 8.32 -6.44
N PRO A 1194 -29.69 9.38 -5.61
CA PRO A 1194 -28.75 10.48 -5.78
C PRO A 1194 -27.31 10.04 -5.49
N ARG A 1195 -26.37 10.63 -6.22
CA ARG A 1195 -24.93 10.32 -6.16
C ARG A 1195 -24.12 11.45 -5.53
N PHE A 1196 -23.12 11.16 -4.70
CA PHE A 1196 -22.24 12.19 -4.13
C PHE A 1196 -21.08 12.58 -5.05
N GLU A 1197 -20.82 11.75 -6.06
CA GLU A 1197 -19.58 11.66 -6.82
C GLU A 1197 -19.20 12.88 -7.65
N ASN A 1198 -20.19 13.65 -8.11
CA ASN A 1198 -19.98 14.81 -8.98
C ASN A 1198 -20.21 16.13 -8.27
N ASP A 1199 -21.47 16.44 -7.94
CA ASP A 1199 -21.84 17.63 -7.17
C ASP A 1199 -23.19 17.37 -6.50
N SER A 1200 -23.20 17.13 -5.19
CA SER A 1200 -24.41 16.92 -4.40
C SER A 1200 -24.44 17.73 -3.12
N HIS A 1201 -25.63 18.17 -2.73
CA HIS A 1201 -25.79 19.05 -1.56
C HIS A 1201 -27.12 18.75 -0.85
N VAL A 1202 -27.10 18.78 0.49
CA VAL A 1202 -28.31 18.80 1.33
C VAL A 1202 -28.51 20.21 1.87
N MET A 1203 -29.35 20.99 1.19
CA MET A 1203 -29.59 22.41 1.49
C MET A 1203 -30.85 22.63 2.32
N THR A 1204 -30.85 23.61 3.22
CA THR A 1204 -32.00 23.94 4.08
C THR A 1204 -32.45 25.39 3.90
N PHE A 1205 -33.66 25.59 3.39
CA PHE A 1205 -34.29 26.90 3.18
C PHE A 1205 -35.46 27.10 4.16
N VAL A 1206 -35.73 28.35 4.58
CA VAL A 1206 -36.74 28.65 5.61
C VAL A 1206 -37.72 29.71 5.14
N ARG A 1207 -39.02 29.47 5.35
CA ARG A 1207 -40.10 30.42 5.02
C ARG A 1207 -41.12 30.54 6.14
N SER A 1208 -41.33 31.74 6.66
CA SER A 1208 -42.39 32.02 7.62
C SER A 1208 -43.77 32.06 6.93
N VAL A 1209 -44.72 31.28 7.47
CA VAL A 1209 -46.11 31.20 6.99
C VAL A 1209 -47.10 31.51 8.11
N SER A 1210 -48.24 32.11 7.77
CA SER A 1210 -49.37 32.33 8.68
C SER A 1210 -50.64 32.63 7.89
N LYS A 1211 -51.75 32.09 8.38
CA LYS A 1211 -53.12 32.38 7.92
C LYS A 1211 -53.46 33.88 7.85
N ASN A 1212 -52.82 34.72 8.68
CA ASN A 1212 -53.07 36.16 8.78
C ASN A 1212 -52.04 37.04 8.04
N SER A 1213 -51.27 36.50 7.10
CA SER A 1213 -50.17 37.20 6.39
C SER A 1213 -50.52 38.48 5.59
N GLN A 1214 -51.80 38.82 5.44
CA GLN A 1214 -52.27 40.02 4.72
C GLN A 1214 -52.74 41.18 5.64
N ARG A 1215 -52.29 41.22 6.90
CA ARG A 1215 -52.52 42.36 7.81
C ARG A 1215 -51.24 43.15 8.08
#